data_AF-A0A959DU32-F1
#
_entry.id   AF-A0A959DU32-F1
#
_cell.length_a   1.000
_cell.length_b   1.000
_cell.length_c   1.000
_cell.angle_alpha   90.00
_cell.angle_beta   90.00
_cell.angle_gamma   90.00
#
_symmetry.space_group_name_H-M   'P 1'
#
loop_
_entity.id
_entity.type
_entity.pdbx_description
1 polymer ?
#
loop_
_entity_poly.entity_id
_entity_poly.type
_entity_poly.pdbx_seq_one_letter_code
_entity_poly.pdbx_strand_id
1 'polypeptide(L)'
;MGKLHDRLEEIGYTGHPLEVYLVRILFLLFAEDTTIFNKQQFQEYLEQRTAEDGSDLAAKLQELFQVLNTAKEYRFKNLDEQLADFPYVNGKLFEEILPTASFDTKMRQALLNCCYIDWSKISPAIFGSMFQSVMNPKERRNLGAHYTSETNILKLIKPLFLDDLWKEFESVKDNKNKLPEFHKKLSTIKFLDPACGCGNFLVITYRELRLLEFEVLKALNKSGQTFLDISQILWINVDQFSGIEYEEFPARIAEVAMWLIDHQMNMLVSSEFGQYFVRLPLKKSANIVHGNALQIDWESLVSKNELSYIIGNPPFIGKQVQKPEQKADMEKIFAGVTGGGTLDYVTAWYVKAAQYIQDTKIKVAFVSTNSIAQGEQVGIIWGLLFHTYKIKIHFAHRTFKWGNEAKGNAAVHVVIIGFANYDTNDKSVFEYEDIKGEAHEIKVKNINPYLVEGKDMFITTRTKPLCNVPEIIKGSETTDDGHFMLTLEEVNELKAKHPESSKFIRPFIGGGDFINGNVRYCLWLKDAPLNEIRHIPFIQERIERVKNFRLASTKARTRHWANFPTLFSEDRQPSTRYLMFPKVSSERRTYIPFAYVEPEFIINNTASFIPDASLYLFGILESKMHMAWMSYVCGRMKSDFIYSNKIVYNNYPWPENVSEKQTKAVEKAVEGVLSARKEFPSYSLADLYDPLTMPPVLVKAHQELDKAVDLCYRPLPFNNAAKRIEFLFELYEKYTADLFTREKVKKTVKQK
;
A
#
# COMPACT_ATOMS: atom_id res chain seq x y z
N MET A 1 -11.02 23.70 -13.96
CA MET A 1 -11.19 22.29 -14.42
C MET A 1 -12.13 21.47 -13.55
N GLY A 2 -11.77 20.99 -12.35
CA GLY A 2 -12.68 20.13 -11.55
C GLY A 2 -14.11 20.71 -11.36
N LYS A 3 -14.22 21.98 -10.98
CA LYS A 3 -15.54 22.66 -10.89
C LYS A 3 -16.31 22.75 -12.21
N LEU A 4 -15.62 22.78 -13.35
CA LEU A 4 -16.25 22.82 -14.67
C LEU A 4 -16.79 21.43 -15.05
N HIS A 5 -16.03 20.38 -14.72
CA HIS A 5 -16.47 19.00 -14.81
C HIS A 5 -17.76 18.78 -14.02
N ASP A 6 -17.75 19.10 -12.71
CA ASP A 6 -18.91 18.87 -11.83
C ASP A 6 -20.17 19.63 -12.33
N ARG A 7 -19.98 20.83 -12.90
CA ARG A 7 -21.09 21.61 -13.47
C ARG A 7 -21.66 20.98 -14.74
N LEU A 8 -20.82 20.45 -15.63
CA LEU A 8 -21.28 19.73 -16.81
C LEU A 8 -22.03 18.46 -16.39
N GLU A 9 -21.55 17.75 -15.37
CA GLU A 9 -22.22 16.58 -14.80
C GLU A 9 -23.59 16.94 -14.21
N GLU A 10 -23.67 18.00 -13.40
CA GLU A 10 -24.91 18.49 -12.76
C GLU A 10 -26.03 18.82 -13.76
N ILE A 11 -25.69 19.28 -14.96
CA ILE A 11 -26.65 19.60 -16.02
C ILE A 11 -26.98 18.41 -16.93
N GLY A 12 -26.41 17.23 -16.64
CA GLY A 12 -26.69 15.97 -17.35
C GLY A 12 -25.70 15.61 -18.46
N TYR A 13 -24.62 16.37 -18.65
CA TYR A 13 -23.53 15.99 -19.56
C TYR A 13 -22.58 15.05 -18.82
N THR A 14 -22.79 13.74 -18.98
CA THR A 14 -22.23 12.70 -18.08
C THR A 14 -21.56 11.57 -18.88
N GLY A 15 -20.76 10.74 -18.18
CA GLY A 15 -20.16 9.54 -18.73
C GLY A 15 -19.10 9.83 -19.81
N HIS A 16 -18.93 8.91 -20.75
CA HIS A 16 -17.88 8.97 -21.78
C HIS A 16 -17.74 10.35 -22.47
N PRO A 17 -18.83 11.00 -22.94
CA PRO A 17 -18.72 12.34 -23.54
C PRO A 17 -18.10 13.39 -22.62
N LEU A 18 -18.46 13.41 -21.33
CA LEU A 18 -17.93 14.37 -20.36
C LEU A 18 -16.41 14.23 -20.25
N GLU A 19 -15.93 13.00 -20.10
CA GLU A 19 -14.51 12.74 -19.89
C GLU A 19 -13.66 13.16 -21.09
N VAL A 20 -14.10 12.82 -22.30
CA VAL A 20 -13.42 13.21 -23.53
C VAL A 20 -13.48 14.73 -23.73
N TYR A 21 -14.61 15.37 -23.43
CA TYR A 21 -14.79 16.82 -23.57
C TYR A 21 -13.84 17.62 -22.66
N LEU A 22 -13.71 17.22 -21.39
CA LEU A 22 -12.81 17.87 -20.43
C LEU A 22 -11.34 17.70 -20.84
N VAL A 23 -10.99 16.52 -21.34
CA VAL A 23 -9.63 16.22 -21.80
C VAL A 23 -9.28 16.99 -23.07
N ARG A 24 -10.24 17.21 -23.98
CA ARG A 24 -10.07 18.12 -25.13
C ARG A 24 -9.83 19.56 -24.67
N ILE A 25 -10.63 20.07 -23.74
CA ILE A 25 -10.43 21.40 -23.16
C ILE A 25 -9.03 21.52 -22.55
N LEU A 26 -8.59 20.52 -21.77
CA LEU A 26 -7.26 20.51 -21.18
C LEU A 26 -6.15 20.63 -22.24
N PHE A 27 -6.30 19.91 -23.35
CA PHE A 27 -5.37 20.03 -24.48
C PHE A 27 -5.38 21.45 -25.07
N LEU A 28 -6.54 22.08 -25.26
CA LEU A 28 -6.63 23.44 -25.79
C LEU A 28 -5.93 24.47 -24.89
N LEU A 29 -6.17 24.38 -23.58
CA LEU A 29 -5.55 25.22 -22.56
C LEU A 29 -4.03 25.08 -22.57
N PHE A 30 -3.52 23.85 -22.68
CA PHE A 30 -2.09 23.63 -22.83
C PHE A 30 -1.55 24.14 -24.17
N ALA A 31 -2.29 23.93 -25.26
CA ALA A 31 -1.84 24.24 -26.60
C ALA A 31 -1.67 25.75 -26.84
N GLU A 32 -2.50 26.60 -26.22
CA GLU A 32 -2.39 28.06 -26.33
C GLU A 32 -1.25 28.68 -25.50
N ASP A 33 -0.86 28.04 -24.41
CA ASP A 33 0.29 28.46 -23.60
C ASP A 33 1.61 27.85 -24.05
N THR A 34 1.54 26.97 -25.04
CA THR A 34 2.70 26.39 -25.71
C THR A 34 2.75 26.85 -27.16
N THR A 35 3.70 26.33 -27.93
CA THR A 35 3.86 26.74 -29.35
C THR A 35 2.99 25.92 -30.29
N ILE A 36 1.99 25.18 -29.77
CA ILE A 36 1.06 24.41 -30.57
C ILE A 36 0.06 25.35 -31.26
N PHE A 37 -0.54 26.25 -30.49
CA PHE A 37 -1.37 27.34 -31.01
C PHE A 37 -0.60 28.66 -30.95
N ASN A 38 -1.15 29.69 -31.58
CA ASN A 38 -0.70 31.04 -31.28
C ASN A 38 -1.04 31.37 -29.82
N LYS A 39 -0.21 32.21 -29.20
CA LYS A 39 -0.40 32.61 -27.80
C LYS A 39 -1.80 33.19 -27.61
N GLN A 40 -2.53 32.70 -26.61
CA GLN A 40 -3.91 33.11 -26.27
C GLN A 40 -4.95 32.88 -27.38
N GLN A 41 -4.65 32.11 -28.42
CA GLN A 41 -5.56 31.93 -29.55
C GLN A 41 -6.89 31.29 -29.13
N PHE A 42 -6.87 30.36 -28.16
CA PHE A 42 -8.09 29.74 -27.66
C PHE A 42 -8.87 30.70 -26.75
N GLN A 43 -8.19 31.39 -25.84
CA GLN A 43 -8.78 32.44 -25.00
C GLN A 43 -9.47 33.52 -25.85
N GLU A 44 -8.77 34.08 -26.84
CA GLU A 44 -9.28 35.14 -27.71
C GLU A 44 -10.49 34.65 -28.52
N TYR A 45 -10.45 33.41 -29.02
CA TYR A 45 -11.61 32.80 -29.69
C TYR A 45 -12.83 32.74 -28.77
N LEU A 46 -12.66 32.33 -27.51
CA LEU A 46 -13.76 32.34 -26.53
C LEU A 46 -14.25 33.75 -26.22
N GLU A 47 -13.35 34.71 -26.03
CA GLU A 47 -13.70 36.09 -25.67
C GLU A 47 -14.42 36.83 -26.81
N GLN A 48 -14.05 36.57 -28.06
CA GLN A 48 -14.51 37.32 -29.23
C GLN A 48 -15.62 36.63 -30.02
N ARG A 49 -15.74 35.30 -29.95
CA ARG A 49 -16.67 34.51 -30.78
C ARG A 49 -17.77 33.80 -30.00
N THR A 50 -17.89 34.03 -28.69
CA THR A 50 -18.96 33.45 -27.86
C THR A 50 -19.70 34.53 -27.06
N ALA A 51 -21.01 34.33 -26.85
CA ALA A 51 -21.86 35.20 -26.06
C ALA A 51 -21.49 35.15 -24.57
N GLU A 52 -21.61 36.30 -23.88
CA GLU A 52 -21.30 36.41 -22.45
C GLU A 52 -22.17 35.50 -21.57
N ASP A 53 -23.39 35.20 -22.01
CA ASP A 53 -24.30 34.30 -21.31
C ASP A 53 -23.94 32.81 -21.46
N GLY A 54 -22.98 32.47 -22.33
CA GLY A 54 -22.50 31.11 -22.58
C GLY A 54 -23.39 30.28 -23.51
N SER A 55 -24.47 30.84 -24.04
CA SER A 55 -25.51 30.09 -24.78
C SER A 55 -25.00 29.43 -26.07
N ASP A 56 -24.00 30.01 -26.73
CA ASP A 56 -23.42 29.52 -27.99
C ASP A 56 -22.06 28.81 -27.83
N LEU A 57 -21.49 28.79 -26.62
CA LEU A 57 -20.14 28.29 -26.34
C LEU A 57 -19.97 26.81 -26.75
N ALA A 58 -20.95 25.95 -26.47
CA ALA A 58 -20.87 24.54 -26.84
C ALA A 58 -20.81 24.33 -28.36
N ALA A 59 -21.59 25.11 -29.11
CA ALA A 59 -21.60 25.03 -30.58
C ALA A 59 -20.25 25.47 -31.16
N LYS A 60 -19.67 26.55 -30.62
CA LYS A 60 -18.36 27.07 -31.03
C LYS A 60 -17.21 26.13 -30.69
N LEU A 61 -17.25 25.50 -29.53
CA LEU A 61 -16.29 24.44 -29.17
C LEU A 61 -16.39 23.24 -30.12
N GLN A 62 -17.59 22.85 -30.52
CA GLN A 62 -17.78 21.75 -31.48
C GLN A 62 -17.23 22.10 -32.87
N GLU A 63 -17.47 23.32 -33.35
CA GLU A 63 -16.86 23.84 -34.59
C GLU A 63 -15.33 23.76 -34.51
N LEU A 64 -14.75 24.22 -33.39
CA LEU A 64 -13.30 24.15 -33.16
C LEU A 64 -12.78 22.71 -33.14
N PHE A 65 -13.45 21.79 -32.43
CA PHE A 65 -13.05 20.36 -32.40
C PHE A 65 -13.03 19.75 -33.79
N GLN A 66 -14.01 20.08 -34.63
CA GLN A 66 -14.03 19.63 -36.02
C GLN A 66 -12.86 20.20 -36.83
N VAL A 67 -12.53 21.49 -36.65
CA VAL A 67 -11.39 22.14 -37.31
C VAL A 67 -10.05 21.50 -36.91
N LEU A 68 -9.88 21.17 -35.64
CA LEU A 68 -8.68 20.50 -35.11
C LEU A 68 -8.53 19.06 -35.64
N ASN A 69 -9.64 18.45 -36.07
CA ASN A 69 -9.68 17.14 -36.73
C ASN A 69 -9.71 17.21 -38.27
N THR A 70 -9.71 18.42 -38.88
CA THR A 70 -9.78 18.58 -40.34
C THR A 70 -8.47 19.17 -40.87
N ALA A 71 -7.76 18.41 -41.71
CA ALA A 71 -6.53 18.89 -42.35
C ALA A 71 -6.80 20.13 -43.20
N LYS A 72 -5.83 21.06 -43.29
CA LYS A 72 -6.03 22.40 -43.85
C LYS A 72 -6.58 22.38 -45.28
N GLU A 73 -6.14 21.43 -46.09
CA GLU A 73 -6.55 21.20 -47.48
C GLU A 73 -8.02 20.74 -47.63
N TYR A 74 -8.63 20.20 -46.58
CA TYR A 74 -10.02 19.74 -46.56
C TYR A 74 -10.98 20.72 -45.86
N ARG A 75 -10.47 21.86 -45.37
CA ARG A 75 -11.30 22.89 -44.74
C ARG A 75 -12.09 23.67 -45.80
N PHE A 76 -13.26 24.17 -45.42
CA PHE A 76 -14.05 25.04 -46.27
C PHE A 76 -13.28 26.32 -46.60
N LYS A 77 -13.33 26.76 -47.87
CA LYS A 77 -12.62 27.96 -48.35
C LYS A 77 -13.13 29.27 -47.73
N ASN A 78 -14.32 29.24 -47.15
CA ASN A 78 -14.99 30.36 -46.48
C ASN A 78 -15.15 30.11 -44.96
N LEU A 79 -14.34 29.22 -44.38
CA LEU A 79 -14.28 29.02 -42.93
C LEU A 79 -13.88 30.35 -42.26
N ASP A 80 -14.42 30.63 -41.07
CA ASP A 80 -14.05 31.79 -40.27
C ASP A 80 -12.52 31.87 -40.10
N GLU A 81 -11.96 33.07 -40.26
CA GLU A 81 -10.50 33.28 -40.29
C GLU A 81 -9.82 32.85 -38.98
N GLN A 82 -10.43 33.13 -37.81
CA GLN A 82 -9.86 32.72 -36.52
C GLN A 82 -9.87 31.20 -36.36
N LEU A 83 -10.92 30.53 -36.83
CA LEU A 83 -10.98 29.07 -36.87
C LEU A 83 -9.95 28.50 -37.85
N ALA A 84 -9.81 29.09 -39.04
CA ALA A 84 -8.89 28.62 -40.07
C ALA A 84 -7.42 28.65 -39.62
N ASP A 85 -7.08 29.56 -38.69
CA ASP A 85 -5.72 29.70 -38.15
C ASP A 85 -5.32 28.59 -37.17
N PHE A 86 -6.27 27.87 -36.54
CA PHE A 86 -5.92 26.74 -35.67
C PHE A 86 -5.23 25.62 -36.48
N PRO A 87 -4.21 24.94 -35.93
CA PRO A 87 -3.53 23.87 -36.64
C PRO A 87 -4.42 22.64 -36.81
N TYR A 88 -3.95 21.69 -37.60
CA TYR A 88 -4.50 20.34 -37.62
C TYR A 88 -3.76 19.49 -36.60
N VAL A 89 -4.49 18.96 -35.61
CA VAL A 89 -3.92 18.19 -34.50
C VAL A 89 -4.05 16.70 -34.80
N ASN A 90 -5.28 16.22 -34.96
CA ASN A 90 -5.67 14.80 -35.06
C ASN A 90 -4.95 13.87 -34.05
N GLY A 91 -5.07 12.56 -34.19
CA GLY A 91 -4.49 11.52 -33.33
C GLY A 91 -5.42 11.09 -32.22
N LYS A 92 -6.58 10.52 -32.60
CA LYS A 92 -7.56 9.89 -31.71
C LYS A 92 -8.32 10.85 -30.79
N LEU A 93 -7.67 11.91 -30.28
CA LEU A 93 -8.26 12.86 -29.33
C LEU A 93 -9.50 13.60 -29.86
N PHE A 94 -9.46 14.04 -31.13
CA PHE A 94 -10.55 14.80 -31.78
C PHE A 94 -11.34 13.98 -32.81
N GLU A 95 -11.08 12.66 -32.92
CA GLU A 95 -11.70 11.83 -33.96
C GLU A 95 -13.19 11.59 -33.70
N GLU A 96 -13.56 11.43 -32.43
CA GLU A 96 -14.92 11.15 -32.00
C GLU A 96 -15.81 12.41 -32.06
N ILE A 97 -17.00 12.26 -32.63
CA ILE A 97 -18.03 13.29 -32.60
C ILE A 97 -18.81 13.18 -31.29
N LEU A 98 -18.61 14.16 -30.40
CA LEU A 98 -19.31 14.20 -29.11
C LEU A 98 -20.70 14.83 -29.25
N PRO A 99 -21.68 14.44 -28.41
CA PRO A 99 -22.94 15.17 -28.28
C PRO A 99 -22.67 16.62 -27.83
N THR A 100 -23.50 17.55 -28.28
CA THR A 100 -23.39 18.96 -27.93
C THR A 100 -23.64 19.16 -26.43
N ALA A 101 -22.71 19.82 -25.74
CA ALA A 101 -22.87 20.23 -24.35
C ALA A 101 -23.79 21.47 -24.22
N SER A 102 -23.96 21.97 -23.00
CA SER A 102 -24.61 23.25 -22.74
C SER A 102 -23.82 24.03 -21.69
N PHE A 103 -23.77 25.35 -21.83
CA PHE A 103 -23.03 26.23 -20.93
C PHE A 103 -23.92 27.39 -20.49
N ASP A 104 -23.70 27.84 -19.26
CA ASP A 104 -24.22 29.10 -18.74
C ASP A 104 -23.08 30.11 -18.52
N THR A 105 -23.44 31.31 -18.06
CA THR A 105 -22.49 32.38 -17.73
C THR A 105 -21.39 31.92 -16.77
N LYS A 106 -21.72 31.09 -15.77
CA LYS A 106 -20.77 30.64 -14.75
C LYS A 106 -19.79 29.60 -15.31
N MET A 107 -20.27 28.71 -16.17
CA MET A 107 -19.45 27.71 -16.84
C MET A 107 -18.51 28.35 -17.86
N ARG A 108 -19.00 29.33 -18.65
CA ARG A 108 -18.16 30.15 -19.54
C ARG A 108 -17.06 30.86 -18.75
N GLN A 109 -17.42 31.55 -17.67
CA GLN A 109 -16.44 32.24 -16.83
C GLN A 109 -15.44 31.26 -16.19
N ALA A 110 -15.89 30.07 -15.79
CA ALA A 110 -15.00 29.05 -15.24
C ALA A 110 -13.98 28.55 -16.27
N LEU A 111 -14.37 28.43 -17.54
CA LEU A 111 -13.47 28.08 -18.64
C LEU A 111 -12.48 29.21 -18.94
N LEU A 112 -12.92 30.46 -19.06
CA LEU A 112 -12.03 31.62 -19.23
C LEU A 112 -11.04 31.78 -18.08
N ASN A 113 -11.50 31.56 -16.84
CA ASN A 113 -10.60 31.55 -15.68
C ASN A 113 -9.52 30.46 -15.77
N CYS A 114 -9.77 29.37 -16.51
CA CYS A 114 -8.73 28.39 -16.79
C CYS A 114 -7.75 28.90 -17.86
N CYS A 115 -8.21 29.59 -18.90
CA CYS A 115 -7.35 30.20 -19.93
C CYS A 115 -6.37 31.25 -19.36
N TYR A 116 -6.74 31.96 -18.29
CA TYR A 116 -5.84 32.94 -17.67
C TYR A 116 -4.69 32.34 -16.85
N ILE A 117 -4.63 31.01 -16.73
CA ILE A 117 -3.55 30.29 -16.03
C ILE A 117 -2.55 29.82 -17.09
N ASP A 118 -1.25 29.96 -16.82
CA ASP A 118 -0.20 29.40 -17.69
C ASP A 118 -0.07 27.87 -17.52
N TRP A 119 -0.52 27.12 -18.53
CA TRP A 119 -0.48 25.66 -18.60
C TRP A 119 0.84 25.10 -19.14
N SER A 120 1.77 25.93 -19.61
CA SER A 120 3.05 25.46 -20.19
C SER A 120 3.89 24.63 -19.20
N LYS A 121 3.72 24.88 -17.89
CA LYS A 121 4.41 24.20 -16.79
C LYS A 121 3.60 23.06 -16.18
N ILE A 122 2.70 22.45 -16.94
CA ILE A 122 1.93 21.30 -16.46
C ILE A 122 2.87 20.18 -15.98
N SER A 123 2.50 19.53 -14.88
CA SER A 123 3.32 18.53 -14.21
C SER A 123 2.46 17.34 -13.73
N PRO A 124 3.07 16.20 -13.38
CA PRO A 124 2.37 15.05 -12.80
C PRO A 124 1.47 15.38 -11.60
N ALA A 125 1.85 16.40 -10.82
CA ALA A 125 1.06 16.86 -9.68
C ALA A 125 -0.26 17.53 -10.13
N ILE A 126 -0.27 18.23 -11.28
CA ILE A 126 -1.48 18.85 -11.84
C ILE A 126 -2.43 17.78 -12.38
N PHE A 127 -1.93 16.81 -13.17
CA PHE A 127 -2.73 15.69 -13.66
C PHE A 127 -3.33 14.89 -12.51
N GLY A 128 -2.51 14.55 -11.52
CA GLY A 128 -2.93 13.82 -10.33
C GLY A 128 -3.97 14.58 -9.49
N SER A 129 -3.78 15.89 -9.31
CA SER A 129 -4.73 16.74 -8.58
C SER A 129 -6.06 16.90 -9.32
N MET A 130 -6.02 17.03 -10.65
CA MET A 130 -7.21 17.13 -11.49
C MET A 130 -8.05 15.87 -11.41
N PHE A 131 -7.43 14.71 -11.64
CA PHE A 131 -8.01 13.39 -11.45
C PHE A 131 -8.67 13.24 -10.07
N GLN A 132 -7.95 13.59 -9.01
CA GLN A 132 -8.48 13.46 -7.64
C GLN A 132 -9.62 14.44 -7.32
N SER A 133 -9.70 15.57 -8.03
CA SER A 133 -10.68 16.61 -7.74
C SER A 133 -12.07 16.28 -8.27
N VAL A 134 -12.17 15.50 -9.34
CA VAL A 134 -13.46 15.11 -9.95
C VAL A 134 -14.05 13.84 -9.33
N MET A 135 -13.26 13.09 -8.54
CA MET A 135 -13.74 11.87 -7.92
C MET A 135 -14.44 12.13 -6.59
N ASN A 136 -15.53 11.39 -6.35
CA ASN A 136 -16.17 11.35 -5.05
C ASN A 136 -15.18 10.83 -3.98
N PRO A 137 -15.08 11.44 -2.78
CA PRO A 137 -14.17 10.96 -1.73
C PRO A 137 -14.33 9.48 -1.33
N LYS A 138 -15.55 8.93 -1.38
CA LYS A 138 -15.81 7.51 -1.10
C LYS A 138 -15.26 6.62 -2.21
N GLU A 139 -15.47 7.00 -3.46
CA GLU A 139 -14.95 6.28 -4.63
C GLU A 139 -13.43 6.36 -4.68
N ARG A 140 -12.86 7.54 -4.42
CA ARG A 140 -11.41 7.75 -4.34
C ARG A 140 -10.76 6.77 -3.37
N ARG A 141 -11.35 6.58 -2.18
CA ARG A 141 -10.86 5.60 -1.20
C ARG A 141 -11.05 4.16 -1.66
N ASN A 142 -12.19 3.84 -2.26
CA ASN A 142 -12.54 2.47 -2.68
C ASN A 142 -11.75 2.00 -3.91
N LEU A 143 -11.36 2.91 -4.79
CA LEU A 143 -10.53 2.63 -5.96
C LEU A 143 -9.04 2.78 -5.65
N GLY A 144 -8.68 3.28 -4.47
CA GLY A 144 -7.28 3.59 -4.14
C GLY A 144 -6.69 4.68 -5.04
N ALA A 145 -7.52 5.60 -5.53
CA ALA A 145 -7.18 6.66 -6.48
C ALA A 145 -6.30 7.76 -5.88
N HIS A 146 -5.10 7.36 -5.48
CA HIS A 146 -4.06 8.24 -4.98
C HIS A 146 -2.92 8.31 -6.00
N TYR A 147 -2.78 9.45 -6.68
CA TYR A 147 -1.67 9.61 -7.61
C TYR A 147 -0.33 9.50 -6.89
N THR A 148 0.67 9.03 -7.62
CA THR A 148 2.04 8.90 -7.15
C THR A 148 2.83 10.15 -7.46
N SER A 149 3.46 10.74 -6.44
CA SER A 149 4.35 11.90 -6.61
C SER A 149 5.62 11.53 -7.37
N GLU A 150 6.23 12.52 -8.02
CA GLU A 150 7.46 12.35 -8.80
C GLU A 150 8.57 11.71 -7.96
N THR A 151 8.79 12.18 -6.73
CA THR A 151 9.79 11.62 -5.82
C THR A 151 9.59 10.12 -5.57
N ASN A 152 8.34 9.67 -5.44
CA ASN A 152 8.05 8.26 -5.22
C ASN A 152 8.14 7.43 -6.51
N ILE A 153 7.86 8.01 -7.68
CA ILE A 153 8.11 7.35 -8.97
C ILE A 153 9.62 7.12 -9.15
N LEU A 154 10.44 8.13 -8.85
CA LEU A 154 11.90 8.04 -8.99
C LEU A 154 12.49 6.96 -8.08
N LYS A 155 11.97 6.77 -6.86
CA LYS A 155 12.36 5.65 -5.98
C LYS A 155 12.15 4.28 -6.64
N LEU A 156 11.16 4.14 -7.52
CA LEU A 156 10.86 2.89 -8.21
C LEU A 156 11.69 2.72 -9.49
N ILE A 157 11.72 3.73 -10.36
CA ILE A 157 12.33 3.58 -11.70
C ILE A 157 13.86 3.64 -11.70
N LYS A 158 14.47 4.37 -10.75
CA LYS A 158 15.94 4.47 -10.58
C LYS A 158 16.59 3.10 -10.40
N PRO A 159 16.27 2.34 -9.33
CA PRO A 159 16.85 1.01 -9.14
C PRO A 159 16.34 -0.05 -10.12
N LEU A 160 15.20 0.16 -10.79
CA LEU A 160 14.67 -0.81 -11.74
C LEU A 160 15.44 -0.81 -13.08
N PHE A 161 15.72 0.38 -13.62
CA PHE A 161 16.39 0.54 -14.91
C PHE A 161 17.14 1.86 -15.11
N LEU A 162 16.65 2.98 -14.56
CA LEU A 162 17.13 4.29 -14.95
C LEU A 162 18.59 4.53 -14.54
N ASP A 163 18.98 4.11 -13.33
CA ASP A 163 20.38 4.25 -12.88
C ASP A 163 21.33 3.39 -13.73
N ASP A 164 20.90 2.20 -14.13
CA ASP A 164 21.69 1.30 -14.99
C ASP A 164 21.87 1.89 -16.40
N LEU A 165 20.82 2.51 -16.96
CA LEU A 165 20.91 3.18 -18.25
C LEU A 165 21.86 4.39 -18.21
N TRP A 166 21.83 5.20 -17.14
CA TRP A 166 22.78 6.30 -16.97
C TRP A 166 24.21 5.80 -16.80
N LYS A 167 24.44 4.73 -16.01
CA LYS A 167 25.77 4.12 -15.87
C LYS A 167 26.29 3.58 -17.20
N GLU A 168 25.44 2.93 -17.98
CA GLU A 168 25.78 2.42 -19.31
C GLU A 168 26.13 3.57 -20.27
N PHE A 169 25.30 4.62 -20.32
CA PHE A 169 25.57 5.83 -21.09
C PHE A 169 26.95 6.41 -20.76
N GLU A 170 27.24 6.66 -19.47
CA GLU A 170 28.52 7.20 -19.03
C GLU A 170 29.72 6.33 -19.46
N SER A 171 29.54 5.01 -19.53
CA SER A 171 30.58 4.08 -19.98
C SER A 171 30.79 4.07 -21.51
N VAL A 172 29.80 4.49 -22.30
CA VAL A 172 29.84 4.44 -23.77
C VAL A 172 29.80 5.80 -24.46
N LYS A 173 29.60 6.90 -23.74
CA LYS A 173 29.39 8.27 -24.28
C LYS A 173 30.52 8.78 -25.19
N ASP A 174 31.73 8.26 -25.02
CA ASP A 174 32.90 8.64 -25.82
C ASP A 174 33.21 7.64 -26.95
N ASN A 175 32.45 6.54 -27.04
CA ASN A 175 32.66 5.48 -28.02
C ASN A 175 31.72 5.65 -29.23
N LYS A 176 32.30 5.99 -30.39
CA LYS A 176 31.58 6.27 -31.64
C LYS A 176 30.72 5.12 -32.18
N ASN A 177 31.04 3.87 -31.82
CA ASN A 177 30.28 2.70 -32.28
C ASN A 177 29.21 2.29 -31.26
N LYS A 178 29.56 2.31 -29.96
CA LYS A 178 28.65 1.85 -28.90
C LYS A 178 27.57 2.86 -28.55
N LEU A 179 27.81 4.16 -28.68
CA LEU A 179 26.81 5.17 -28.35
C LEU A 179 25.57 5.10 -29.29
N PRO A 180 25.72 4.96 -30.63
CA PRO A 180 24.57 4.70 -31.50
C PRO A 180 23.83 3.38 -31.19
N GLU A 181 24.55 2.32 -30.82
CA GLU A 181 23.93 1.05 -30.39
C GLU A 181 23.11 1.23 -29.12
N PHE A 182 23.64 1.99 -28.15
CA PHE A 182 22.93 2.35 -26.93
C PHE A 182 21.68 3.20 -27.22
N HIS A 183 21.78 4.19 -28.11
CA HIS A 183 20.63 4.98 -28.54
C HIS A 183 19.53 4.12 -29.17
N LYS A 184 19.92 3.19 -30.05
CA LYS A 184 19.00 2.21 -30.64
C LYS A 184 18.38 1.31 -29.58
N LYS A 185 19.14 0.90 -28.56
CA LYS A 185 18.59 0.14 -27.44
C LYS A 185 17.49 0.93 -26.73
N LEU A 186 17.73 2.21 -26.40
CA LEU A 186 16.73 3.07 -25.72
C LEU A 186 15.40 3.15 -26.47
N SER A 187 15.42 3.22 -27.81
CA SER A 187 14.20 3.29 -28.63
C SER A 187 13.42 1.98 -28.71
N THR A 188 14.00 0.86 -28.24
CA THR A 188 13.33 -0.46 -28.21
C THR A 188 12.73 -0.83 -26.86
N ILE A 189 13.05 -0.07 -25.80
CA ILE A 189 12.56 -0.36 -24.45
C ILE A 189 11.06 -0.08 -24.39
N LYS A 190 10.26 -1.03 -23.91
CA LYS A 190 8.82 -0.87 -23.72
C LYS A 190 8.39 -0.98 -22.26
N PHE A 191 7.39 -0.21 -21.88
CA PHE A 191 6.87 -0.09 -20.52
C PHE A 191 5.38 -0.42 -20.46
N LEU A 192 4.97 -1.12 -19.40
CA LEU A 192 3.58 -1.38 -19.09
C LEU A 192 3.29 -0.91 -17.66
N ASP A 193 2.24 -0.09 -17.50
CA ASP A 193 1.63 0.18 -16.19
C ASP A 193 0.20 -0.38 -16.14
N PRO A 194 -0.02 -1.56 -15.51
CA PRO A 194 -1.32 -2.21 -15.48
C PRO A 194 -2.30 -1.63 -14.44
N ALA A 195 -2.00 -0.48 -13.83
CA ALA A 195 -2.90 0.29 -12.99
C ALA A 195 -2.51 1.77 -13.04
N CYS A 196 -2.51 2.33 -14.26
CA CYS A 196 -1.74 3.54 -14.54
C CYS A 196 -2.31 4.83 -13.98
N GLY A 197 -3.57 4.85 -13.53
CA GLY A 197 -4.25 6.07 -13.11
C GLY A 197 -4.15 7.13 -14.20
N CYS A 198 -3.79 8.36 -13.82
CA CYS A 198 -3.56 9.48 -14.74
C CYS A 198 -2.22 9.39 -15.52
N GLY A 199 -1.53 8.25 -15.51
CA GLY A 199 -0.35 7.99 -16.32
C GLY A 199 0.98 8.49 -15.77
N ASN A 200 1.05 8.95 -14.51
CA ASN A 200 2.25 9.61 -13.97
C ASN A 200 3.53 8.77 -14.07
N PHE A 201 3.48 7.44 -13.86
CA PHE A 201 4.64 6.57 -14.05
C PHE A 201 5.14 6.56 -15.49
N LEU A 202 4.21 6.52 -16.46
CA LEU A 202 4.53 6.56 -17.89
C LEU A 202 5.13 7.92 -18.26
N VAL A 203 4.49 9.02 -17.82
CA VAL A 203 4.92 10.40 -18.08
C VAL A 203 6.33 10.67 -17.54
N ILE A 204 6.60 10.32 -16.29
CA ILE A 204 7.92 10.53 -15.69
C ILE A 204 8.96 9.64 -16.36
N THR A 205 8.66 8.37 -16.60
CA THR A 205 9.59 7.46 -17.28
C THR A 205 9.94 7.97 -18.68
N TYR A 206 8.95 8.45 -19.43
CA TYR A 206 9.15 9.04 -20.73
C TYR A 206 10.04 10.28 -20.67
N ARG A 207 9.77 11.20 -19.74
CA ARG A 207 10.59 12.40 -19.51
C ARG A 207 12.05 12.04 -19.24
N GLU A 208 12.29 11.12 -18.30
CA GLU A 208 13.67 10.71 -17.94
C GLU A 208 14.40 10.04 -19.11
N LEU A 209 13.70 9.23 -19.91
CA LEU A 209 14.27 8.65 -21.13
C LEU A 209 14.58 9.71 -22.20
N ARG A 210 13.73 10.71 -22.37
CA ARG A 210 13.98 11.83 -23.29
C ARG A 210 15.13 12.71 -22.83
N LEU A 211 15.30 12.92 -21.53
CA LEU A 211 16.46 13.61 -20.96
C LEU A 211 17.76 12.82 -21.19
N LEU A 212 17.72 11.50 -21.06
CA LEU A 212 18.85 10.64 -21.38
C LEU A 212 19.17 10.64 -22.88
N GLU A 213 18.16 10.53 -23.75
CA GLU A 213 18.32 10.63 -25.20
C GLU A 213 18.92 11.98 -25.60
N PHE A 214 18.52 13.06 -24.92
CA PHE A 214 19.08 14.39 -25.16
C PHE A 214 20.58 14.44 -24.87
N GLU A 215 21.06 13.86 -23.77
CA GLU A 215 22.49 13.78 -23.47
C GLU A 215 23.24 12.85 -24.45
N VAL A 216 22.58 11.79 -24.93
CA VAL A 216 23.10 10.94 -26.03
C VAL A 216 23.30 11.75 -27.31
N LEU A 217 22.32 12.57 -27.71
CA LEU A 217 22.41 13.40 -28.91
C LEU A 217 23.51 14.47 -28.79
N LYS A 218 23.66 15.09 -27.62
CA LYS A 218 24.79 16.01 -27.35
C LYS A 218 26.14 15.31 -27.50
N ALA A 219 26.26 14.09 -26.97
CA ALA A 219 27.49 13.30 -27.08
C ALA A 219 27.78 12.83 -28.52
N LEU A 220 26.75 12.59 -29.34
CA LEU A 220 26.90 12.31 -30.77
C LEU A 220 27.32 13.57 -31.57
N ASN A 221 26.93 14.77 -31.13
CA ASN A 221 27.19 16.03 -31.84
C ASN A 221 28.38 16.86 -31.31
N LYS A 222 29.46 16.21 -30.86
CA LYS A 222 30.64 16.92 -30.32
C LYS A 222 31.38 17.81 -31.33
N SER A 223 31.19 17.60 -32.63
CA SER A 223 31.81 18.42 -33.68
C SER A 223 31.15 19.79 -33.86
N GLY A 224 30.02 20.05 -33.20
CA GLY A 224 29.31 21.33 -33.27
C GLY A 224 28.61 21.59 -34.61
N GLN A 225 28.47 20.57 -35.46
CA GLN A 225 27.69 20.70 -36.68
C GLN A 225 26.20 20.62 -36.33
N THR A 226 25.40 21.59 -36.76
CA THR A 226 23.95 21.52 -36.58
C THR A 226 23.42 20.26 -37.27
N PHE A 227 22.61 19.47 -36.56
CA PHE A 227 21.89 18.37 -37.21
C PHE A 227 21.07 18.92 -38.38
N LEU A 228 21.04 18.22 -39.51
CA LEU A 228 20.23 18.65 -40.65
C LEU A 228 18.73 18.55 -40.34
N ASP A 229 18.33 17.55 -39.56
CA ASP A 229 16.95 17.30 -39.18
C ASP A 229 16.87 16.53 -37.85
N ILE A 230 16.42 17.21 -36.78
CA ILE A 230 16.23 16.61 -35.45
C ILE A 230 15.21 15.45 -35.47
N SER A 231 14.26 15.45 -36.41
CA SER A 231 13.22 14.42 -36.46
C SER A 231 13.76 13.03 -36.80
N GLN A 232 14.90 12.96 -37.50
CA GLN A 232 15.53 11.71 -37.93
C GLN A 232 16.38 11.06 -36.82
N ILE A 233 16.73 11.83 -35.80
CA ILE A 233 17.60 11.39 -34.69
C ILE A 233 16.83 11.21 -33.38
N LEU A 234 15.61 11.73 -33.25
CA LEU A 234 14.77 11.47 -32.07
C LEU A 234 13.97 10.18 -32.24
N TRP A 235 14.43 9.10 -31.61
CA TRP A 235 13.86 7.76 -31.76
C TRP A 235 12.92 7.38 -30.62
N ILE A 236 13.10 7.95 -29.42
CA ILE A 236 12.20 7.69 -28.29
C ILE A 236 10.84 8.38 -28.51
N ASN A 237 9.75 7.65 -28.28
CA ASN A 237 8.40 8.13 -28.55
C ASN A 237 7.35 7.43 -27.67
N VAL A 238 6.13 7.99 -27.65
CA VAL A 238 5.05 7.60 -26.72
C VAL A 238 4.49 6.19 -26.99
N ASP A 239 4.71 5.62 -28.19
CA ASP A 239 4.30 4.25 -28.55
C ASP A 239 5.10 3.14 -27.86
N GLN A 240 6.15 3.50 -27.11
CA GLN A 240 6.87 2.60 -26.20
C GLN A 240 6.11 2.35 -24.88
N PHE A 241 5.00 3.05 -24.63
CA PHE A 241 4.30 3.07 -23.35
C PHE A 241 2.90 2.49 -23.47
N SER A 242 2.59 1.54 -22.59
CA SER A 242 1.29 0.91 -22.47
C SER A 242 0.73 1.06 -21.05
N GLY A 243 -0.58 1.19 -20.93
CA GLY A 243 -1.24 1.34 -19.63
C GLY A 243 -2.62 0.69 -19.60
N ILE A 244 -3.04 0.20 -18.43
CA ILE A 244 -4.41 -0.22 -18.18
C ILE A 244 -4.93 0.55 -16.98
N GLU A 245 -6.13 1.13 -17.12
CA GLU A 245 -6.79 1.88 -16.06
C GLU A 245 -8.27 1.52 -16.00
N TYR A 246 -8.79 1.32 -14.80
CA TYR A 246 -10.17 0.86 -14.58
C TYR A 246 -11.20 1.96 -14.84
N GLU A 247 -10.89 3.21 -14.50
CA GLU A 247 -11.80 4.35 -14.72
C GLU A 247 -11.47 5.09 -16.03
N GLU A 248 -12.49 5.55 -16.75
CA GLU A 248 -12.26 6.18 -18.05
C GLU A 248 -11.51 7.51 -17.95
N PHE A 249 -11.95 8.42 -17.07
CA PHE A 249 -11.35 9.76 -16.96
C PHE A 249 -9.82 9.74 -16.76
N PRO A 250 -9.26 9.01 -15.77
CA PRO A 250 -7.81 8.92 -15.63
C PRO A 250 -7.13 8.26 -16.85
N ALA A 251 -7.76 7.28 -17.49
CA ALA A 251 -7.22 6.69 -18.71
C ALA A 251 -7.07 7.74 -19.84
N ARG A 252 -8.07 8.61 -20.01
CA ARG A 252 -8.03 9.72 -20.99
C ARG A 252 -7.02 10.80 -20.59
N ILE A 253 -6.90 11.10 -19.31
CA ILE A 253 -5.83 11.99 -18.82
C ILE A 253 -4.47 11.40 -19.15
N ALA A 254 -4.26 10.09 -18.97
CA ALA A 254 -2.99 9.44 -19.27
C ALA A 254 -2.63 9.54 -20.77
N GLU A 255 -3.61 9.35 -21.68
CA GLU A 255 -3.41 9.54 -23.13
C GLU A 255 -2.91 10.96 -23.43
N VAL A 256 -3.60 12.00 -22.91
CA VAL A 256 -3.20 13.39 -23.15
C VAL A 256 -1.90 13.76 -22.46
N ALA A 257 -1.70 13.34 -21.21
CA ALA A 257 -0.50 13.65 -20.45
C ALA A 257 0.77 13.16 -21.16
N MET A 258 0.71 12.00 -21.82
CA MET A 258 1.82 11.48 -22.66
C MET A 258 2.14 12.38 -23.85
N TRP A 259 1.13 12.97 -24.50
CA TRP A 259 1.38 13.95 -25.58
C TRP A 259 1.90 15.28 -25.06
N LEU A 260 1.38 15.76 -23.92
CA LEU A 260 1.81 17.03 -23.35
C LEU A 260 3.29 16.96 -22.93
N ILE A 261 3.71 15.86 -22.30
CA ILE A 261 5.12 15.66 -21.95
C ILE A 261 6.00 15.46 -23.19
N ASP A 262 5.50 14.79 -24.25
CA ASP A 262 6.21 14.73 -25.54
C ASP A 262 6.48 16.12 -26.10
N HIS A 263 5.46 16.99 -26.12
CA HIS A 263 5.61 18.35 -26.58
C HIS A 263 6.61 19.15 -25.72
N GLN A 264 6.50 19.09 -24.39
CA GLN A 264 7.44 19.76 -23.48
C GLN A 264 8.90 19.31 -23.75
N MET A 265 9.12 18.01 -23.95
CA MET A 265 10.45 17.48 -24.26
C MET A 265 10.93 17.86 -25.67
N ASN A 266 10.04 17.96 -26.65
CA ASN A 266 10.36 18.44 -28.00
C ASN A 266 10.78 19.92 -27.97
N MET A 267 10.12 20.75 -27.16
CA MET A 267 10.49 22.15 -26.97
C MET A 267 11.86 22.31 -26.33
N LEU A 268 12.20 21.47 -25.34
CA LEU A 268 13.53 21.44 -24.74
C LEU A 268 14.62 21.13 -25.78
N VAL A 269 14.41 20.09 -26.59
CA VAL A 269 15.35 19.71 -27.67
C VAL A 269 15.46 20.83 -28.71
N SER A 270 14.34 21.45 -29.09
CA SER A 270 14.29 22.55 -30.06
C SER A 270 15.12 23.76 -29.60
N SER A 271 15.02 24.11 -28.33
CA SER A 271 15.76 25.23 -27.74
C SER A 271 17.28 25.00 -27.75
N GLU A 272 17.73 23.76 -27.56
CA GLU A 272 19.16 23.45 -27.49
C GLU A 272 19.81 23.46 -28.88
N PHE A 273 19.18 22.80 -29.85
CA PHE A 273 19.75 22.63 -31.19
C PHE A 273 19.34 23.73 -32.17
N GLY A 274 18.53 24.70 -31.74
CA GLY A 274 18.12 25.86 -32.52
C GLY A 274 17.22 25.54 -33.72
N GLN A 275 16.57 24.38 -33.73
CA GLN A 275 15.59 24.00 -34.75
C GLN A 275 14.26 23.68 -34.09
N TYR A 276 13.22 24.37 -34.53
CA TYR A 276 11.87 24.12 -34.06
C TYR A 276 11.40 22.72 -34.49
N PHE A 277 11.09 21.86 -33.51
CA PHE A 277 10.62 20.50 -33.73
C PHE A 277 9.34 20.24 -32.95
N VAL A 278 8.30 19.79 -33.65
CA VAL A 278 7.02 19.38 -33.06
C VAL A 278 6.48 18.15 -33.78
N ARG A 279 5.88 17.21 -33.03
CA ARG A 279 5.24 16.00 -33.55
C ARG A 279 3.75 16.22 -33.81
N LEU A 280 3.43 17.16 -34.69
CA LEU A 280 2.06 17.41 -35.16
C LEU A 280 1.93 17.14 -36.68
N PRO A 281 0.86 16.48 -37.15
CA PRO A 281 -0.24 15.88 -36.36
C PRO A 281 0.24 14.67 -35.52
N LEU A 282 -0.55 14.30 -34.51
CA LEU A 282 -0.23 13.20 -33.59
C LEU A 282 -0.32 11.83 -34.32
N LYS A 283 0.81 11.36 -34.86
CA LYS A 283 0.89 10.09 -35.61
C LYS A 283 1.06 8.84 -34.74
N LYS A 284 1.63 9.00 -33.55
CA LYS A 284 1.91 7.92 -32.59
C LYS A 284 1.24 8.26 -31.25
N SER A 285 0.78 7.25 -30.54
CA SER A 285 0.13 7.40 -29.24
C SER A 285 0.58 6.30 -28.28
N ALA A 286 0.53 6.60 -26.98
CA ALA A 286 0.62 5.56 -25.96
C ALA A 286 -0.57 4.59 -26.08
N ASN A 287 -0.35 3.32 -25.76
CA ASN A 287 -1.39 2.30 -25.77
C ASN A 287 -2.07 2.23 -24.40
N ILE A 288 -3.00 3.17 -24.14
CA ILE A 288 -3.77 3.20 -22.90
C ILE A 288 -5.13 2.53 -23.12
N VAL A 289 -5.45 1.56 -22.27
CA VAL A 289 -6.71 0.81 -22.32
C VAL A 289 -7.53 1.09 -21.06
N HIS A 290 -8.76 1.57 -21.27
CA HIS A 290 -9.77 1.62 -20.23
C HIS A 290 -10.37 0.22 -20.01
N GLY A 291 -10.16 -0.35 -18.82
CA GLY A 291 -10.77 -1.61 -18.41
C GLY A 291 -10.09 -2.27 -17.21
N ASN A 292 -10.61 -3.45 -16.83
CA ASN A 292 -10.11 -4.16 -15.65
C ASN A 292 -8.82 -4.95 -15.96
N ALA A 293 -7.70 -4.46 -15.44
CA ALA A 293 -6.38 -5.07 -15.61
C ALA A 293 -6.27 -6.49 -15.07
N LEU A 294 -7.13 -6.95 -14.15
CA LEU A 294 -7.15 -8.34 -13.67
C LEU A 294 -7.91 -9.28 -14.61
N GLN A 295 -8.74 -8.75 -15.51
CA GLN A 295 -9.53 -9.53 -16.46
C GLN A 295 -8.96 -9.51 -17.89
N ILE A 296 -8.37 -8.38 -18.31
CA ILE A 296 -7.75 -8.22 -19.64
C ILE A 296 -6.49 -9.09 -19.76
N ASP A 297 -6.29 -9.74 -20.90
CA ASP A 297 -5.02 -10.40 -21.20
C ASP A 297 -3.95 -9.36 -21.58
N TRP A 298 -2.87 -9.27 -20.79
CA TRP A 298 -1.82 -8.27 -21.01
C TRP A 298 -1.06 -8.51 -22.32
N GLU A 299 -1.03 -9.75 -22.84
CA GLU A 299 -0.42 -10.05 -24.15
C GLU A 299 -1.17 -9.36 -25.31
N SER A 300 -2.46 -9.03 -25.12
CA SER A 300 -3.24 -8.31 -26.13
C SER A 300 -2.85 -6.83 -26.27
N LEU A 301 -2.19 -6.26 -25.26
CA LEU A 301 -1.70 -4.87 -25.28
C LEU A 301 -0.26 -4.77 -25.78
N VAL A 302 0.61 -5.60 -25.20
CA VAL A 302 2.03 -5.62 -25.52
C VAL A 302 2.52 -7.05 -25.40
N SER A 303 3.26 -7.52 -26.40
CA SER A 303 3.84 -8.85 -26.34
C SER A 303 4.90 -8.91 -25.25
N LYS A 304 4.90 -9.97 -24.43
CA LYS A 304 5.94 -10.16 -23.40
C LYS A 304 7.35 -10.27 -23.97
N ASN A 305 7.48 -10.60 -25.26
CA ASN A 305 8.77 -10.69 -25.95
C ASN A 305 9.33 -9.32 -26.37
N GLU A 306 8.48 -8.29 -26.38
CA GLU A 306 8.86 -6.91 -26.69
C GLU A 306 8.88 -6.05 -25.43
N LEU A 307 8.17 -6.46 -24.37
CA LEU A 307 8.12 -5.71 -23.12
C LEU A 307 9.46 -5.79 -22.37
N SER A 308 9.89 -4.67 -21.80
CA SER A 308 11.10 -4.60 -20.96
C SER A 308 10.78 -4.45 -19.48
N TYR A 309 9.80 -3.61 -19.14
CA TYR A 309 9.51 -3.26 -17.75
C TYR A 309 8.01 -3.20 -17.47
N ILE A 310 7.63 -3.69 -16.29
CA ILE A 310 6.31 -3.44 -15.70
C ILE A 310 6.49 -2.56 -14.46
N ILE A 311 5.79 -1.44 -14.42
CA ILE A 311 5.86 -0.45 -13.34
C ILE A 311 4.46 -0.11 -12.86
N GLY A 312 4.29 0.41 -11.65
CA GLY A 312 3.00 0.97 -11.24
C GLY A 312 2.76 1.01 -9.74
N ASN A 313 1.59 1.53 -9.39
CA ASN A 313 1.07 1.59 -8.02
C ASN A 313 -0.37 1.05 -8.00
N PRO A 314 -0.56 -0.28 -8.01
CA PRO A 314 -1.90 -0.86 -8.04
C PRO A 314 -2.68 -0.60 -6.73
N PRO A 315 -4.02 -0.71 -6.75
CA PRO A 315 -4.87 -0.26 -5.64
C PRO A 315 -4.76 -1.11 -4.37
N PHE A 316 -4.73 -0.44 -3.19
CA PHE A 316 -4.64 -1.10 -1.87
C PHE A 316 -6.02 -1.24 -1.22
N ILE A 317 -6.54 -2.46 -1.18
CA ILE A 317 -7.89 -2.72 -0.68
C ILE A 317 -7.90 -4.00 0.14
N GLY A 318 -7.93 -3.83 1.47
CA GLY A 318 -7.94 -4.93 2.41
C GLY A 318 -9.23 -5.76 2.33
N LYS A 319 -9.13 -7.06 2.62
CA LYS A 319 -10.20 -8.08 2.47
C LYS A 319 -11.60 -7.69 2.97
N GLN A 320 -11.68 -6.86 4.02
CA GLN A 320 -12.96 -6.47 4.64
C GLN A 320 -13.71 -5.39 3.88
N VAL A 321 -13.02 -4.61 3.02
CA VAL A 321 -13.58 -3.45 2.32
C VAL A 321 -13.64 -3.63 0.80
N GLN A 322 -13.21 -4.79 0.29
CA GLN A 322 -13.32 -5.14 -1.14
C GLN A 322 -14.79 -5.22 -1.58
N LYS A 323 -15.08 -4.62 -2.74
CA LYS A 323 -16.37 -4.73 -3.44
C LYS A 323 -16.60 -6.18 -3.95
N PRO A 324 -17.85 -6.58 -4.24
CA PRO A 324 -18.14 -7.92 -4.78
C PRO A 324 -17.35 -8.27 -6.04
N GLU A 325 -17.22 -7.34 -6.99
CA GLU A 325 -16.45 -7.54 -8.23
C GLU A 325 -14.95 -7.78 -7.95
N GLN A 326 -14.37 -7.00 -7.04
CA GLN A 326 -12.97 -7.16 -6.61
C GLN A 326 -12.76 -8.51 -5.92
N LYS A 327 -13.74 -8.99 -5.14
CA LYS A 327 -13.69 -10.34 -4.55
C LYS A 327 -13.76 -11.43 -5.62
N ALA A 328 -14.59 -11.26 -6.64
CA ALA A 328 -14.65 -12.19 -7.77
C ALA A 328 -13.31 -12.24 -8.55
N ASP A 329 -12.67 -11.09 -8.74
CA ASP A 329 -11.33 -11.03 -9.33
C ASP A 329 -10.31 -11.77 -8.47
N MET A 330 -10.31 -11.55 -7.15
CA MET A 330 -9.43 -12.26 -6.21
C MET A 330 -9.68 -13.77 -6.23
N GLU A 331 -10.94 -14.22 -6.24
CA GLU A 331 -11.30 -15.64 -6.31
C GLU A 331 -10.79 -16.29 -7.60
N LYS A 332 -10.86 -15.58 -8.73
CA LYS A 332 -10.35 -16.05 -10.02
C LYS A 332 -8.83 -16.13 -10.03
N ILE A 333 -8.13 -15.09 -9.57
CA ILE A 333 -6.66 -15.03 -9.58
C ILE A 333 -6.05 -16.03 -8.60
N PHE A 334 -6.67 -16.22 -7.43
CA PHE A 334 -6.19 -17.12 -6.38
C PHE A 334 -6.93 -18.46 -6.35
N ALA A 335 -7.52 -18.88 -7.47
CA ALA A 335 -8.21 -20.16 -7.58
C ALA A 335 -7.28 -21.31 -7.16
N GLY A 336 -7.72 -22.14 -6.21
CA GLY A 336 -6.93 -23.24 -5.65
C GLY A 336 -5.88 -22.85 -4.61
N VAL A 337 -5.71 -21.57 -4.29
CA VAL A 337 -4.75 -21.10 -3.28
C VAL A 337 -5.42 -20.99 -1.91
N THR A 338 -4.99 -21.84 -0.98
CA THR A 338 -5.52 -21.82 0.40
C THR A 338 -5.21 -20.48 1.07
N GLY A 339 -6.23 -19.78 1.52
CA GLY A 339 -6.10 -18.46 2.17
C GLY A 339 -6.07 -17.27 1.21
N GLY A 340 -6.16 -17.48 -0.11
CA GLY A 340 -6.15 -16.40 -1.11
C GLY A 340 -7.16 -15.28 -0.86
N GLY A 341 -8.37 -15.62 -0.40
CA GLY A 341 -9.41 -14.65 -0.04
C GLY A 341 -9.12 -13.76 1.18
N THR A 342 -7.95 -13.89 1.81
CA THR A 342 -7.51 -13.02 2.91
C THR A 342 -6.48 -11.97 2.50
N LEU A 343 -5.99 -12.03 1.26
CA LEU A 343 -4.98 -11.12 0.75
C LEU A 343 -5.56 -9.75 0.40
N ASP A 344 -4.71 -8.73 0.46
CA ASP A 344 -5.01 -7.40 -0.07
C ASP A 344 -5.15 -7.45 -1.60
N TYR A 345 -6.01 -6.61 -2.15
CA TYR A 345 -6.32 -6.59 -3.60
C TYR A 345 -5.08 -6.35 -4.47
N VAL A 346 -4.11 -5.57 -3.99
CA VAL A 346 -2.84 -5.30 -4.70
C VAL A 346 -2.07 -6.59 -5.04
N THR A 347 -2.24 -7.65 -4.25
CA THR A 347 -1.54 -8.93 -4.47
C THR A 347 -1.95 -9.63 -5.77
N ALA A 348 -3.12 -9.32 -6.33
CA ALA A 348 -3.55 -9.87 -7.60
C ALA A 348 -2.64 -9.44 -8.77
N TRP A 349 -2.12 -8.20 -8.72
CA TRP A 349 -1.16 -7.70 -9.72
C TRP A 349 0.18 -8.42 -9.65
N TYR A 350 0.63 -8.83 -8.46
CA TYR A 350 1.85 -9.63 -8.32
C TYR A 350 1.69 -10.99 -8.99
N VAL A 351 0.56 -11.67 -8.77
CA VAL A 351 0.30 -12.97 -9.40
C VAL A 351 0.19 -12.82 -10.91
N LYS A 352 -0.54 -11.80 -11.39
CA LYS A 352 -0.72 -11.57 -12.82
C LYS A 352 0.58 -11.20 -13.53
N ALA A 353 1.39 -10.33 -12.94
CA ALA A 353 2.73 -10.03 -13.46
C ALA A 353 3.62 -11.28 -13.43
N ALA A 354 3.61 -12.05 -12.35
CA ALA A 354 4.40 -13.26 -12.24
C ALA A 354 4.02 -14.31 -13.31
N GLN A 355 2.74 -14.45 -13.64
CA GLN A 355 2.26 -15.30 -14.75
C GLN A 355 2.74 -14.77 -16.10
N TYR A 356 2.63 -13.47 -16.33
CA TYR A 356 2.92 -12.84 -17.60
C TYR A 356 4.42 -12.88 -17.95
N ILE A 357 5.32 -12.68 -16.97
CA ILE A 357 6.77 -12.58 -17.21
C ILE A 357 7.49 -13.94 -17.33
N GLN A 358 6.77 -15.06 -17.33
CA GLN A 358 7.40 -16.38 -17.43
C GLN A 358 8.26 -16.51 -18.69
N ASP A 359 9.48 -17.01 -18.49
CA ASP A 359 10.52 -17.21 -19.51
C ASP A 359 10.99 -15.92 -20.23
N THR A 360 10.94 -14.78 -19.55
CA THR A 360 11.37 -13.48 -20.10
C THR A 360 12.51 -12.84 -19.31
N LYS A 361 13.01 -11.70 -19.80
CA LYS A 361 13.92 -10.80 -19.07
C LYS A 361 13.22 -9.56 -18.51
N ILE A 362 11.89 -9.58 -18.47
CA ILE A 362 11.10 -8.46 -17.94
C ILE A 362 11.42 -8.30 -16.45
N LYS A 363 11.71 -7.07 -16.04
CA LYS A 363 11.76 -6.68 -14.62
C LYS A 363 10.47 -5.95 -14.26
N VAL A 364 9.96 -6.22 -13.07
CA VAL A 364 8.73 -5.63 -12.54
C VAL A 364 9.05 -4.85 -11.29
N ALA A 365 8.42 -3.69 -11.08
CA ALA A 365 8.36 -3.09 -9.74
C ALA A 365 6.99 -2.50 -9.45
N PHE A 366 6.48 -2.78 -8.25
CA PHE A 366 5.23 -2.22 -7.76
C PHE A 366 5.40 -1.50 -6.43
N VAL A 367 4.68 -0.40 -6.28
CA VAL A 367 4.35 0.16 -4.97
C VAL A 367 3.23 -0.68 -4.36
N SER A 368 3.27 -0.93 -3.05
CA SER A 368 2.25 -1.72 -2.36
C SER A 368 2.08 -1.31 -0.91
N THR A 369 0.92 -1.63 -0.31
CA THR A 369 0.82 -1.62 1.16
C THR A 369 1.90 -2.53 1.76
N ASN A 370 2.54 -2.06 2.83
CA ASN A 370 3.53 -2.85 3.57
C ASN A 370 2.99 -4.18 4.13
N SER A 371 1.66 -4.36 4.17
CA SER A 371 1.00 -5.59 4.61
C SER A 371 1.32 -6.81 3.73
N ILE A 372 1.78 -6.64 2.48
CA ILE A 372 2.23 -7.75 1.63
C ILE A 372 3.53 -8.41 2.14
N ALA A 373 4.30 -7.67 2.94
CA ALA A 373 5.56 -8.09 3.55
C ALA A 373 5.43 -8.32 5.06
N GLN A 374 4.20 -8.39 5.59
CA GLN A 374 3.92 -8.48 7.03
C GLN A 374 2.73 -9.41 7.35
N GLY A 375 2.73 -10.00 8.54
CA GLY A 375 1.59 -10.74 9.06
C GLY A 375 1.20 -12.00 8.29
N GLU A 376 -0.11 -12.28 8.24
CA GLU A 376 -0.65 -13.53 7.68
C GLU A 376 -0.57 -13.64 6.16
N GLN A 377 -0.40 -12.51 5.45
CA GLN A 377 -0.39 -12.47 3.99
C GLN A 377 0.87 -13.10 3.40
N VAL A 378 2.02 -12.93 4.07
CA VAL A 378 3.34 -13.23 3.52
C VAL A 378 3.44 -14.68 3.07
N GLY A 379 3.11 -15.62 3.95
CA GLY A 379 3.23 -17.04 3.64
C GLY A 379 2.30 -17.54 2.53
N ILE A 380 1.22 -16.80 2.24
CA ILE A 380 0.26 -17.16 1.19
C ILE A 380 0.77 -16.64 -0.16
N ILE A 381 1.02 -15.32 -0.25
CA ILE A 381 1.40 -14.69 -1.53
C ILE A 381 2.82 -15.10 -1.95
N TRP A 382 3.80 -15.05 -1.05
CA TRP A 382 5.19 -15.37 -1.40
C TRP A 382 5.42 -16.85 -1.58
N GLY A 383 4.65 -17.70 -0.88
CA GLY A 383 4.62 -19.13 -1.15
C GLY A 383 4.22 -19.42 -2.59
N LEU A 384 3.21 -18.72 -3.12
CA LEU A 384 2.81 -18.82 -4.52
C LEU A 384 3.89 -18.26 -5.46
N LEU A 385 4.34 -17.02 -5.24
CA LEU A 385 5.30 -16.33 -6.12
C LEU A 385 6.65 -17.07 -6.22
N PHE A 386 7.20 -17.53 -5.11
CA PHE A 386 8.50 -18.21 -5.10
C PHE A 386 8.42 -19.66 -5.55
N HIS A 387 7.45 -20.43 -5.06
CA HIS A 387 7.42 -21.86 -5.36
C HIS A 387 6.82 -22.16 -6.73
N THR A 388 5.80 -21.41 -7.16
CA THR A 388 5.09 -21.67 -8.43
C THR A 388 5.71 -20.87 -9.56
N TYR A 389 5.85 -19.55 -9.39
CA TYR A 389 6.30 -18.65 -10.47
C TYR A 389 7.79 -18.34 -10.46
N LYS A 390 8.55 -18.91 -9.52
CA LYS A 390 10.02 -18.78 -9.38
C LYS A 390 10.50 -17.32 -9.32
N ILE A 391 9.68 -16.44 -8.77
CA ILE A 391 9.99 -15.02 -8.63
C ILE A 391 11.17 -14.80 -7.68
N LYS A 392 12.02 -13.84 -8.02
CA LYS A 392 13.15 -13.35 -7.22
C LYS A 392 13.05 -11.84 -7.04
N ILE A 393 13.21 -11.39 -5.80
CA ILE A 393 13.25 -9.96 -5.47
C ILE A 393 14.65 -9.42 -5.81
N HIS A 394 14.72 -8.39 -6.63
CA HIS A 394 15.96 -7.73 -7.05
C HIS A 394 16.27 -6.51 -6.19
N PHE A 395 15.26 -5.70 -5.87
CA PHE A 395 15.42 -4.60 -4.93
C PHE A 395 14.14 -4.38 -4.12
N ALA A 396 14.26 -3.73 -2.97
CA ALA A 396 13.09 -3.35 -2.19
C ALA A 396 13.29 -2.05 -1.41
N HIS A 397 12.30 -1.16 -1.44
CA HIS A 397 12.16 -0.13 -0.42
C HIS A 397 11.36 -0.69 0.75
N ARG A 398 11.94 -0.59 1.95
CA ARG A 398 11.26 -0.93 3.20
C ARG A 398 10.14 0.07 3.49
N THR A 399 9.46 -0.12 4.62
CA THR A 399 8.30 0.71 4.98
C THR A 399 8.65 2.20 5.06
N PHE A 400 7.97 3.02 4.26
CA PHE A 400 8.01 4.48 4.36
C PHE A 400 6.58 5.05 4.30
N LYS A 401 6.42 6.29 4.75
CA LYS A 401 5.14 7.00 4.74
C LYS A 401 4.85 7.52 3.34
N TRP A 402 3.71 7.14 2.79
CA TRP A 402 3.23 7.67 1.53
C TRP A 402 2.68 9.09 1.68
N GLY A 403 2.99 9.95 0.71
CA GLY A 403 2.47 11.31 0.64
C GLY A 403 2.61 11.86 -0.78
N ASN A 404 1.69 12.75 -1.15
CA ASN A 404 1.76 13.54 -2.37
C ASN A 404 1.38 15.02 -2.08
N GLU A 405 1.41 15.87 -3.10
CA GLU A 405 1.21 17.31 -2.99
C GLU A 405 -0.28 17.72 -2.98
N ALA A 406 -1.23 16.79 -3.16
CA ALA A 406 -2.66 17.12 -3.21
C ALA A 406 -3.33 17.16 -1.83
N LYS A 407 -4.54 17.74 -1.84
CA LYS A 407 -5.43 17.77 -0.67
C LYS A 407 -5.95 16.37 -0.33
N GLY A 408 -5.96 16.05 0.97
CA GLY A 408 -6.50 14.79 1.49
C GLY A 408 -5.56 13.59 1.29
N ASN A 409 -4.28 13.75 1.63
CA ASN A 409 -3.28 12.68 1.57
C ASN A 409 -3.73 11.41 2.33
N ALA A 410 -3.61 10.26 1.68
CA ALA A 410 -3.77 8.98 2.34
C ALA A 410 -2.65 8.78 3.35
N ALA A 411 -2.98 8.63 4.64
CA ALA A 411 -2.02 8.27 5.67
C ALA A 411 -1.75 6.75 5.63
N VAL A 412 -1.02 6.31 4.61
CA VAL A 412 -0.70 4.89 4.38
C VAL A 412 0.81 4.69 4.37
N HIS A 413 1.25 3.53 4.87
CA HIS A 413 2.62 3.08 4.80
C HIS A 413 2.78 2.09 3.66
N VAL A 414 3.81 2.28 2.85
CA VAL A 414 4.03 1.50 1.63
C VAL A 414 5.42 0.88 1.60
N VAL A 415 5.58 -0.07 0.68
CA VAL A 415 6.85 -0.66 0.25
C VAL A 415 6.94 -0.54 -1.28
N ILE A 416 8.15 -0.64 -1.82
CA ILE A 416 8.38 -0.83 -3.26
C ILE A 416 9.11 -2.12 -3.43
N ILE A 417 8.68 -2.99 -4.34
CA ILE A 417 9.27 -4.30 -4.54
C ILE A 417 9.57 -4.48 -6.03
N GLY A 418 10.85 -4.54 -6.36
CA GLY A 418 11.34 -4.90 -7.68
C GLY A 418 11.67 -6.38 -7.77
N PHE A 419 11.16 -7.08 -8.78
CA PHE A 419 11.31 -8.52 -8.93
C PHE A 419 11.33 -8.97 -10.40
N ALA A 420 11.78 -10.19 -10.64
CA ALA A 420 11.73 -10.85 -11.95
C ALA A 420 11.63 -12.38 -11.78
N ASN A 421 11.46 -13.11 -12.89
CA ASN A 421 11.53 -14.59 -12.92
C ASN A 421 12.95 -15.11 -13.22
N TYR A 422 13.96 -14.40 -12.75
CA TYR A 422 15.35 -14.84 -12.77
C TYR A 422 16.11 -14.13 -11.67
N ASP A 423 17.23 -14.70 -11.23
CA ASP A 423 18.02 -14.14 -10.14
C ASP A 423 19.10 -13.15 -10.63
N THR A 424 19.57 -12.28 -9.74
CA THR A 424 20.66 -11.33 -9.98
C THR A 424 21.60 -11.26 -8.77
N ASN A 425 22.87 -10.95 -9.02
CA ASN A 425 23.86 -10.73 -7.96
C ASN A 425 23.87 -9.27 -7.46
N ASP A 426 23.22 -8.35 -8.19
CA ASP A 426 23.11 -6.96 -7.80
C ASP A 426 21.74 -6.72 -7.17
N LYS A 427 21.68 -6.86 -5.83
CA LYS A 427 20.46 -6.65 -5.05
C LYS A 427 20.64 -5.56 -4.02
N SER A 428 19.60 -4.75 -3.84
CA SER A 428 19.61 -3.61 -2.92
C SER A 428 18.35 -3.53 -2.07
N VAL A 429 18.52 -3.26 -0.79
CA VAL A 429 17.44 -2.88 0.13
C VAL A 429 17.61 -1.41 0.49
N PHE A 430 16.54 -0.64 0.35
CA PHE A 430 16.49 0.77 0.75
C PHE A 430 15.81 0.88 2.10
N GLU A 431 16.58 1.23 3.13
CA GLU A 431 16.12 1.38 4.51
C GLU A 431 15.82 2.84 4.87
N TYR A 432 14.94 3.04 5.85
CA TYR A 432 14.52 4.35 6.31
C TYR A 432 14.72 4.45 7.82
N GLU A 433 15.58 5.37 8.26
CA GLU A 433 15.74 5.67 9.69
C GLU A 433 14.50 6.40 10.22
N ASP A 434 14.07 7.44 9.51
CA ASP A 434 12.74 8.03 9.62
C ASP A 434 11.91 7.61 8.41
N ILE A 435 10.72 7.06 8.64
CA ILE A 435 9.75 6.69 7.60
C ILE A 435 9.32 7.87 6.70
N LYS A 436 9.59 9.11 7.11
CA LYS A 436 9.36 10.33 6.30
C LYS A 436 10.63 10.84 5.61
N GLY A 437 11.79 10.30 5.94
CA GLY A 437 13.09 10.76 5.47
C GLY A 437 13.51 10.10 4.15
N GLU A 438 14.78 10.33 3.81
CA GLU A 438 15.44 9.72 2.66
C GLU A 438 15.86 8.28 2.94
N ALA A 439 15.95 7.50 1.87
CA ALA A 439 16.32 6.09 1.98
C ALA A 439 17.84 5.91 1.94
N HIS A 440 18.35 4.96 2.73
CA HIS A 440 19.72 4.47 2.65
C HIS A 440 19.75 3.15 1.86
N GLU A 441 20.51 3.11 0.77
CA GLU A 441 20.73 1.87 0.01
C GLU A 441 21.73 0.94 0.69
N ILE A 442 21.39 -0.35 0.81
CA ILE A 442 22.24 -1.40 1.33
C ILE A 442 22.31 -2.53 0.31
N LYS A 443 23.53 -2.89 -0.11
CA LYS A 443 23.77 -4.05 -0.98
C LYS A 443 23.66 -5.34 -0.16
N VAL A 444 22.92 -6.31 -0.69
CA VAL A 444 22.62 -7.58 -0.01
C VAL A 444 22.77 -8.76 -0.97
N LYS A 445 22.98 -9.97 -0.44
CA LYS A 445 23.09 -11.18 -1.28
C LYS A 445 21.74 -11.69 -1.75
N ASN A 446 20.71 -11.55 -0.93
CA ASN A 446 19.35 -11.95 -1.25
C ASN A 446 18.36 -11.12 -0.44
N ILE A 447 17.13 -10.96 -0.96
CA ILE A 447 16.05 -10.23 -0.29
C ILE A 447 14.92 -11.21 -0.02
N ASN A 448 14.56 -11.39 1.25
CA ASN A 448 13.46 -12.26 1.64
C ASN A 448 12.09 -11.54 1.53
N PRO A 449 10.97 -12.25 1.72
CA PRO A 449 9.61 -11.68 1.70
C PRO A 449 9.31 -10.56 2.70
N TYR A 450 10.13 -10.42 3.74
CA TYR A 450 10.04 -9.38 4.77
C TYR A 450 10.95 -8.17 4.46
N LEU A 451 11.50 -8.14 3.24
CA LEU A 451 12.31 -7.08 2.67
C LEU A 451 13.59 -6.80 3.48
N VAL A 452 14.24 -7.88 3.90
CA VAL A 452 15.57 -7.86 4.54
C VAL A 452 16.50 -8.86 3.88
N GLU A 453 17.79 -8.75 4.20
CA GLU A 453 18.75 -9.78 3.85
C GLU A 453 18.38 -11.12 4.52
N GLY A 454 18.33 -12.18 3.71
CA GLY A 454 17.98 -13.52 4.16
C GLY A 454 17.58 -14.41 3.00
N LYS A 455 17.37 -15.70 3.25
CA LYS A 455 16.92 -16.68 2.23
C LYS A 455 15.44 -16.49 1.87
N ASP A 456 15.00 -17.16 0.80
CA ASP A 456 13.60 -17.15 0.31
C ASP A 456 12.64 -17.93 1.21
N MET A 457 12.58 -17.53 2.47
CA MET A 457 11.82 -18.18 3.50
C MET A 457 10.68 -17.29 3.97
N PHE A 458 9.56 -17.91 4.30
CA PHE A 458 8.39 -17.21 4.80
C PHE A 458 7.76 -17.97 5.97
N ILE A 459 7.04 -17.22 6.79
CA ILE A 459 6.38 -17.75 7.97
C ILE A 459 4.94 -18.08 7.58
N THR A 460 4.49 -19.25 8.01
CA THR A 460 3.12 -19.69 7.86
C THR A 460 2.41 -19.66 9.21
N THR A 461 1.07 -19.66 9.16
CA THR A 461 0.25 -19.71 10.37
C THR A 461 0.47 -21.04 11.09
N ARG A 462 0.80 -20.99 12.39
CA ARG A 462 0.94 -22.18 13.25
C ARG A 462 -0.07 -22.17 14.37
N THR A 463 -0.66 -23.33 14.67
CA THR A 463 -1.54 -23.48 15.84
C THR A 463 -0.79 -23.77 17.13
N LYS A 464 0.40 -24.37 17.03
CA LYS A 464 1.28 -24.68 18.17
C LYS A 464 2.65 -24.01 18.03
N PRO A 465 3.31 -23.67 19.15
CA PRO A 465 4.67 -23.17 19.14
C PRO A 465 5.66 -24.09 18.41
N LEU A 466 6.65 -23.48 17.78
CA LEU A 466 7.76 -24.16 17.12
C LEU A 466 8.67 -24.84 18.14
N CYS A 467 8.95 -24.15 19.24
CA CYS A 467 9.77 -24.64 20.35
C CYS A 467 8.89 -25.14 21.50
N ASN A 468 9.46 -25.92 22.42
CA ASN A 468 8.76 -26.44 23.59
C ASN A 468 8.55 -25.33 24.65
N VAL A 469 7.53 -24.51 24.44
CA VAL A 469 7.15 -23.40 25.33
C VAL A 469 5.63 -23.39 25.57
N PRO A 470 5.15 -22.77 26.67
CA PRO A 470 3.72 -22.69 26.96
C PRO A 470 2.90 -22.06 25.82
N GLU A 471 1.67 -22.50 25.60
CA GLU A 471 0.81 -21.91 24.56
C GLU A 471 0.20 -20.57 25.02
N ILE A 472 0.14 -19.59 24.11
CA ILE A 472 -0.65 -18.37 24.34
C ILE A 472 -2.14 -18.66 24.13
N ILE A 473 -2.93 -18.34 25.15
CA ILE A 473 -4.38 -18.46 25.15
C ILE A 473 -4.99 -17.07 24.87
N LYS A 474 -5.99 -17.00 23.98
CA LYS A 474 -6.73 -15.75 23.72
C LYS A 474 -7.64 -15.44 24.91
N GLY A 475 -7.87 -14.16 25.23
CA GLY A 475 -8.84 -13.78 26.27
C GLY A 475 -10.29 -14.23 25.98
N SER A 476 -11.15 -14.07 26.97
CA SER A 476 -12.56 -14.46 26.96
C SER A 476 -13.40 -13.58 26.04
N GLU A 477 -14.47 -14.15 25.47
CA GLU A 477 -15.37 -13.49 24.52
C GLU A 477 -16.82 -13.56 24.98
N THR A 478 -17.44 -12.39 25.18
CA THR A 478 -18.79 -12.28 25.72
C THR A 478 -19.88 -12.56 24.68
N THR A 479 -19.74 -12.02 23.46
CA THR A 479 -20.79 -12.02 22.42
C THR A 479 -22.16 -11.59 22.99
N ASP A 480 -22.19 -10.37 23.54
CA ASP A 480 -23.28 -9.89 24.40
C ASP A 480 -23.69 -8.44 24.10
N ASP A 481 -23.13 -7.82 23.06
CA ASP A 481 -23.28 -6.39 22.73
C ASP A 481 -22.94 -5.43 23.87
N GLY A 482 -22.05 -5.86 24.79
CA GLY A 482 -21.67 -5.08 25.96
C GLY A 482 -22.72 -5.08 27.08
N HIS A 483 -23.79 -5.87 27.00
CA HIS A 483 -24.80 -5.93 28.05
C HIS A 483 -24.29 -6.48 29.39
N PHE A 484 -23.20 -7.26 29.42
CA PHE A 484 -22.54 -7.63 30.67
C PHE A 484 -21.45 -6.66 31.11
N MET A 485 -21.14 -5.63 30.34
CA MET A 485 -20.22 -4.57 30.77
C MET A 485 -20.97 -3.59 31.67
N LEU A 486 -20.31 -3.21 32.77
CA LEU A 486 -20.83 -2.30 33.77
C LEU A 486 -19.96 -1.05 33.85
N THR A 487 -20.60 0.11 33.96
CA THR A 487 -19.93 1.35 34.38
C THR A 487 -19.67 1.33 35.88
N LEU A 488 -18.78 2.19 36.37
CA LEU A 488 -18.53 2.30 37.81
C LEU A 488 -19.79 2.75 38.57
N GLU A 489 -20.60 3.61 37.96
CA GLU A 489 -21.90 4.04 38.49
C GLU A 489 -22.85 2.86 38.61
N GLU A 490 -22.99 2.05 37.56
CA GLU A 490 -23.84 0.85 37.58
C GLU A 490 -23.37 -0.17 38.62
N VAL A 491 -22.06 -0.35 38.80
CA VAL A 491 -21.50 -1.20 39.87
C VAL A 491 -21.89 -0.67 41.24
N ASN A 492 -21.72 0.63 41.48
CA ASN A 492 -22.02 1.24 42.76
C ASN A 492 -23.52 1.17 43.09
N GLU A 493 -24.37 1.49 42.13
CA GLU A 493 -25.83 1.37 42.28
C GLU A 493 -26.27 -0.07 42.53
N LEU A 494 -25.72 -1.02 41.76
CA LEU A 494 -26.07 -2.43 41.90
C LEU A 494 -25.63 -2.99 43.26
N LYS A 495 -24.45 -2.60 43.76
CA LYS A 495 -23.98 -2.98 45.10
C LYS A 495 -24.78 -2.30 46.21
N ALA A 496 -25.22 -1.06 46.01
CA ALA A 496 -26.03 -0.35 47.00
C ALA A 496 -27.44 -0.95 47.14
N LYS A 497 -28.07 -1.34 46.02
CA LYS A 497 -29.41 -1.94 46.01
C LYS A 497 -29.39 -3.43 46.34
N HIS A 498 -28.36 -4.15 45.90
CA HIS A 498 -28.21 -5.60 46.04
C HIS A 498 -26.77 -5.94 46.47
N PRO A 499 -26.39 -5.80 47.75
CA PRO A 499 -25.04 -6.07 48.22
C PRO A 499 -24.52 -7.48 47.86
N GLU A 500 -25.42 -8.46 47.86
CA GLU A 500 -25.17 -9.86 47.49
C GLU A 500 -24.71 -10.04 46.03
N SER A 501 -24.95 -9.04 45.18
CA SER A 501 -24.54 -9.06 43.77
C SER A 501 -23.02 -8.90 43.58
N SER A 502 -22.30 -8.45 44.61
CA SER A 502 -20.86 -8.18 44.57
C SER A 502 -20.03 -9.38 44.12
N LYS A 503 -20.44 -10.62 44.44
CA LYS A 503 -19.76 -11.85 44.03
C LYS A 503 -19.87 -12.15 42.52
N PHE A 504 -20.83 -11.52 41.84
CA PHE A 504 -21.04 -11.65 40.41
C PHE A 504 -20.37 -10.51 39.62
N ILE A 505 -19.77 -9.54 40.29
CA ILE A 505 -19.08 -8.41 39.64
C ILE A 505 -17.59 -8.70 39.66
N ARG A 506 -16.97 -8.78 38.48
CA ARG A 506 -15.53 -8.96 38.34
C ARG A 506 -14.89 -7.83 37.54
N PRO A 507 -13.65 -7.42 37.89
CA PRO A 507 -12.85 -6.56 37.02
C PRO A 507 -12.73 -7.17 35.62
N PHE A 508 -12.83 -6.33 34.61
CA PHE A 508 -12.77 -6.70 33.20
C PHE A 508 -11.82 -5.77 32.46
N ILE A 509 -10.81 -6.34 31.80
CA ILE A 509 -9.78 -5.55 31.13
C ILE A 509 -9.54 -6.04 29.70
N GLY A 510 -9.57 -5.12 28.74
CA GLY A 510 -9.05 -5.34 27.39
C GLY A 510 -7.58 -4.95 27.26
N GLY A 511 -7.01 -5.18 26.07
CA GLY A 511 -5.62 -4.81 25.80
C GLY A 511 -5.37 -3.29 25.93
N GLY A 512 -6.32 -2.48 25.45
CA GLY A 512 -6.25 -1.02 25.58
C GLY A 512 -6.46 -0.55 27.02
N ASP A 513 -7.39 -1.14 27.76
CA ASP A 513 -7.62 -0.79 29.16
C ASP A 513 -6.38 -1.13 30.00
N PHE A 514 -5.81 -2.32 29.79
CA PHE A 514 -4.59 -2.80 30.44
C PHE A 514 -3.39 -1.87 30.27
N ILE A 515 -3.10 -1.44 29.03
CA ILE A 515 -1.98 -0.53 28.77
C ILE A 515 -2.18 0.82 29.48
N ASN A 516 -3.40 1.34 29.47
CA ASN A 516 -3.70 2.67 30.02
C ASN A 516 -4.06 2.65 31.51
N GLY A 517 -3.99 1.50 32.19
CA GLY A 517 -4.35 1.37 33.61
C GLY A 517 -5.85 1.54 33.91
N ASN A 518 -6.71 1.43 32.90
CA ASN A 518 -8.15 1.50 33.07
C ASN A 518 -8.70 0.14 33.53
N VAL A 519 -9.65 0.15 34.46
CA VAL A 519 -10.37 -1.04 34.90
C VAL A 519 -11.85 -0.86 34.64
N ARG A 520 -12.44 -1.79 33.89
CA ARG A 520 -13.89 -1.90 33.73
C ARG A 520 -14.42 -3.03 34.60
N TYR A 521 -15.73 -3.21 34.63
CA TYR A 521 -16.37 -4.29 35.36
C TYR A 521 -17.31 -5.07 34.47
N CYS A 522 -17.50 -6.35 34.77
CA CYS A 522 -18.47 -7.19 34.10
C CYS A 522 -19.30 -8.02 35.08
N LEU A 523 -20.49 -8.43 34.61
CA LEU A 523 -21.25 -9.51 35.25
C LEU A 523 -20.65 -10.85 34.86
N TRP A 524 -20.04 -11.53 35.83
CA TRP A 524 -19.52 -12.88 35.72
C TRP A 524 -20.47 -13.86 36.40
N LEU A 525 -21.38 -14.44 35.61
CA LEU A 525 -22.45 -15.32 36.10
C LEU A 525 -22.15 -16.81 35.95
N LYS A 526 -20.89 -17.16 35.65
CA LYS A 526 -20.45 -18.56 35.59
C LYS A 526 -20.67 -19.20 36.95
N ASP A 527 -21.35 -20.35 36.94
CA ASP A 527 -21.67 -21.14 38.14
C ASP A 527 -22.52 -20.37 39.19
N ALA A 528 -23.16 -19.25 38.79
CA ALA A 528 -24.03 -18.49 39.67
C ALA A 528 -25.31 -19.29 39.99
N PRO A 529 -25.64 -19.50 41.28
CA PRO A 529 -26.86 -20.20 41.65
C PRO A 529 -28.11 -19.44 41.17
N LEU A 530 -29.04 -20.15 40.52
CA LEU A 530 -30.23 -19.54 39.91
C LEU A 530 -31.08 -18.77 40.93
N ASN A 531 -31.22 -19.32 42.14
CA ASN A 531 -31.95 -18.69 43.24
C ASN A 531 -31.32 -17.35 43.67
N GLU A 532 -30.02 -17.13 43.47
CA GLU A 532 -29.35 -15.89 43.86
C GLU A 532 -29.47 -14.80 42.80
N ILE A 533 -29.51 -15.17 41.50
CA ILE A 533 -29.59 -14.19 40.41
C ILE A 533 -31.02 -13.88 39.96
N ARG A 534 -32.00 -14.76 40.24
CA ARG A 534 -33.40 -14.60 39.80
C ARG A 534 -34.11 -13.44 40.48
N HIS A 535 -33.73 -13.10 41.70
CA HIS A 535 -34.35 -12.03 42.48
C HIS A 535 -33.74 -10.64 42.25
N ILE A 536 -32.70 -10.52 41.40
CA ILE A 536 -32.03 -9.25 41.09
C ILE A 536 -32.50 -8.77 39.71
N PRO A 537 -33.44 -7.80 39.62
CA PRO A 537 -34.06 -7.41 38.34
C PRO A 537 -33.04 -6.92 37.32
N PHE A 538 -32.02 -6.17 37.77
CA PHE A 538 -30.96 -5.66 36.92
C PHE A 538 -30.20 -6.79 36.17
N ILE A 539 -29.88 -7.88 36.87
CA ILE A 539 -29.17 -9.02 36.27
C ILE A 539 -30.08 -9.76 35.28
N GLN A 540 -31.35 -9.96 35.64
CA GLN A 540 -32.34 -10.61 34.75
C GLN A 540 -32.53 -9.82 33.46
N GLU A 541 -32.62 -8.49 33.55
CA GLU A 541 -32.73 -7.62 32.39
C GLU A 541 -31.50 -7.75 31.46
N ARG A 542 -30.28 -7.75 32.01
CA ARG A 542 -29.06 -7.94 31.21
C ARG A 542 -29.05 -9.31 30.52
N ILE A 543 -29.41 -10.38 31.22
CA ILE A 543 -29.49 -11.74 30.64
C ILE A 543 -30.46 -11.77 29.45
N GLU A 544 -31.64 -11.16 29.60
CA GLU A 544 -32.65 -11.12 28.54
C GLU A 544 -32.16 -10.32 27.32
N ARG A 545 -31.50 -9.18 27.53
CA ARG A 545 -30.89 -8.39 26.45
C ARG A 545 -29.82 -9.19 25.70
N VAL A 546 -28.95 -9.92 26.41
CA VAL A 546 -27.93 -10.81 25.81
C VAL A 546 -28.60 -11.90 24.96
N LYS A 547 -29.65 -12.53 25.47
CA LYS A 547 -30.40 -13.56 24.74
C LYS A 547 -30.96 -13.02 23.43
N ASN A 548 -31.63 -11.87 23.49
CA ASN A 548 -32.27 -11.25 22.33
C ASN A 548 -31.25 -10.80 21.28
N PHE A 549 -30.13 -10.20 21.70
CA PHE A 549 -29.02 -9.88 20.80
C PHE A 549 -28.48 -11.13 20.09
N ARG A 550 -28.24 -12.21 20.83
CA ARG A 550 -27.70 -13.45 20.26
C ARG A 550 -28.67 -14.10 19.27
N LEU A 551 -29.97 -14.10 19.55
CA LEU A 551 -31.02 -14.62 18.67
C LEU A 551 -31.11 -13.85 17.35
N ALA A 552 -30.93 -12.53 17.39
CA ALA A 552 -30.99 -11.66 16.22
C ALA A 552 -29.80 -11.83 15.24
N SER A 553 -28.74 -12.55 15.63
CA SER A 553 -27.53 -12.67 14.82
C SER A 553 -27.72 -13.53 13.56
N THR A 554 -27.12 -13.12 12.44
CA THR A 554 -27.04 -13.93 11.22
C THR A 554 -26.09 -15.12 11.33
N LYS A 555 -25.17 -15.12 12.30
CA LYS A 555 -24.21 -16.21 12.53
C LYS A 555 -24.82 -17.34 13.35
N ALA A 556 -24.82 -18.56 12.81
CA ALA A 556 -25.38 -19.74 13.47
C ALA A 556 -24.76 -19.99 14.87
N ARG A 557 -23.44 -19.84 14.99
CA ARG A 557 -22.73 -19.96 16.27
C ARG A 557 -23.21 -18.97 17.32
N THR A 558 -23.46 -17.72 16.95
CA THR A 558 -23.95 -16.69 17.87
C THR A 558 -25.37 -17.01 18.34
N ARG A 559 -26.26 -17.46 17.44
CA ARG A 559 -27.61 -17.90 17.81
C ARG A 559 -27.61 -19.09 18.75
N HIS A 560 -26.69 -20.06 18.57
CA HIS A 560 -26.57 -21.20 19.48
C HIS A 560 -26.28 -20.75 20.92
N TRP A 561 -25.45 -19.73 21.11
CA TRP A 561 -25.14 -19.17 22.42
C TRP A 561 -26.31 -18.43 23.09
N ALA A 562 -27.42 -18.20 22.39
CA ALA A 562 -28.64 -17.68 23.01
C ALA A 562 -29.27 -18.68 23.99
N ASN A 563 -28.97 -19.98 23.87
CA ASN A 563 -29.41 -21.01 24.82
C ASN A 563 -28.70 -20.92 26.17
N PHE A 564 -27.56 -20.21 26.23
CA PHE A 564 -26.74 -20.05 27.43
C PHE A 564 -26.49 -18.56 27.72
N PRO A 565 -27.56 -17.76 27.93
CA PRO A 565 -27.45 -16.30 27.97
C PRO A 565 -26.70 -15.78 29.20
N THR A 566 -26.53 -16.60 30.25
CA THR A 566 -25.76 -16.27 31.45
C THR A 566 -24.24 -16.44 31.26
N LEU A 567 -23.81 -17.16 30.23
CA LEU A 567 -22.40 -17.49 30.02
C LEU A 567 -21.75 -16.61 28.97
N PHE A 568 -20.45 -16.38 29.12
CA PHE A 568 -19.62 -15.86 28.04
C PHE A 568 -19.50 -16.93 26.96
N SER A 569 -19.55 -16.51 25.70
CA SER A 569 -19.49 -17.42 24.55
C SER A 569 -18.15 -18.13 24.37
N GLU A 570 -17.09 -17.60 24.97
CA GLU A 570 -15.79 -18.25 25.13
C GLU A 570 -15.25 -17.86 26.49
N ASP A 571 -15.41 -18.73 27.49
CA ASP A 571 -14.74 -18.59 28.78
C ASP A 571 -13.37 -19.26 28.71
N ARG A 572 -12.33 -18.46 28.89
CA ARG A 572 -10.94 -18.92 28.95
C ARG A 572 -10.24 -18.42 30.20
N GLN A 573 -10.98 -18.04 31.24
CA GLN A 573 -10.38 -17.46 32.44
C GLN A 573 -9.54 -18.51 33.19
N PRO A 574 -8.24 -18.24 33.46
CA PRO A 574 -7.42 -19.12 34.27
C PRO A 574 -7.70 -18.97 35.77
N SER A 575 -7.33 -19.99 36.55
CA SER A 575 -7.42 -19.97 38.03
C SER A 575 -6.13 -19.49 38.72
N THR A 576 -5.06 -19.27 37.96
CA THR A 576 -3.74 -18.87 38.46
C THR A 576 -3.31 -17.54 37.87
N ARG A 577 -2.33 -16.88 38.50
CA ARG A 577 -1.76 -15.63 37.99
C ARG A 577 -1.19 -15.86 36.60
N TYR A 578 -1.42 -14.92 35.69
CA TYR A 578 -1.05 -15.08 34.29
C TYR A 578 -0.31 -13.86 33.75
N LEU A 579 0.53 -14.07 32.74
CA LEU A 579 1.17 -12.99 31.99
C LEU A 579 0.24 -12.57 30.85
N MET A 580 -0.13 -11.29 30.81
CA MET A 580 -1.04 -10.71 29.82
C MET A 580 -0.29 -9.97 28.70
N PHE A 581 -0.79 -10.13 27.47
CA PHE A 581 -0.28 -9.51 26.24
C PHE A 581 -1.40 -8.73 25.53
N PRO A 582 -1.25 -7.42 25.29
CA PRO A 582 -2.21 -6.68 24.49
C PRO A 582 -2.10 -7.09 23.01
N LYS A 583 -3.24 -7.24 22.33
CA LYS A 583 -3.26 -7.58 20.90
C LYS A 583 -2.80 -6.41 20.03
N VAL A 584 -3.16 -5.18 20.39
CA VAL A 584 -2.81 -3.97 19.64
C VAL A 584 -2.01 -3.05 20.54
N SER A 585 -0.87 -2.56 20.05
CA SER A 585 -0.03 -1.58 20.74
C SER A 585 0.58 -0.62 19.73
N SER A 586 0.82 0.63 20.15
CA SER A 586 1.47 1.62 19.30
C SER A 586 2.87 1.16 18.88
N GLU A 587 3.18 1.41 17.63
CA GLU A 587 4.47 1.21 17.01
C GLU A 587 5.57 2.13 17.54
N ARG A 588 5.19 3.24 18.19
CA ARG A 588 6.15 4.16 18.82
C ARG A 588 6.91 3.51 19.97
N ARG A 589 6.32 2.56 20.68
CA ARG A 589 6.93 1.98 21.89
C ARG A 589 8.10 1.07 21.52
N THR A 590 9.21 1.22 22.24
CA THR A 590 10.39 0.33 22.11
C THR A 590 10.08 -1.12 22.49
N TYR A 591 9.16 -1.33 23.44
CA TYR A 591 8.67 -2.63 23.88
C TYR A 591 7.15 -2.60 23.95
N ILE A 592 6.48 -3.71 23.59
CA ILE A 592 5.06 -3.87 23.91
C ILE A 592 4.98 -4.26 25.39
N PRO A 593 4.34 -3.46 26.25
CA PRO A 593 4.35 -3.74 27.68
C PRO A 593 3.48 -4.95 28.01
N PHE A 594 4.10 -5.99 28.57
CA PHE A 594 3.42 -7.14 29.17
C PHE A 594 3.47 -7.06 30.70
N ALA A 595 2.50 -7.64 31.40
CA ALA A 595 2.53 -7.68 32.87
C ALA A 595 1.75 -8.86 33.42
N TYR A 596 2.09 -9.24 34.65
CA TYR A 596 1.32 -10.22 35.41
C TYR A 596 0.00 -9.63 35.87
N VAL A 597 -1.06 -10.44 35.80
CA VAL A 597 -2.42 -10.10 36.20
C VAL A 597 -2.97 -11.25 37.06
N GLU A 598 -3.71 -10.88 38.10
CA GLU A 598 -4.30 -11.81 39.05
C GLU A 598 -5.61 -12.46 38.53
N PRO A 599 -5.97 -13.67 38.99
CA PRO A 599 -7.11 -14.45 38.48
C PRO A 599 -8.48 -13.77 38.57
N GLU A 600 -8.63 -12.75 39.41
CA GLU A 600 -9.88 -12.00 39.61
C GLU A 600 -10.22 -11.12 38.39
N PHE A 601 -9.20 -10.67 37.66
CA PHE A 601 -9.37 -9.88 36.45
C PHE A 601 -9.76 -10.78 35.29
N ILE A 602 -10.91 -10.54 34.71
CA ILE A 602 -11.36 -11.19 33.49
C ILE A 602 -10.77 -10.45 32.29
N ILE A 603 -10.04 -11.17 31.43
CA ILE A 603 -9.44 -10.56 30.23
C ILE A 603 -10.30 -10.74 28.99
N ASN A 604 -10.46 -9.65 28.25
CA ASN A 604 -11.17 -9.63 26.98
C ASN A 604 -10.30 -10.22 25.84
N ASN A 605 -10.96 -10.68 24.78
CA ASN A 605 -10.36 -11.24 23.58
C ASN A 605 -9.48 -10.25 22.74
N THR A 606 -9.41 -8.98 23.14
CA THR A 606 -8.43 -7.96 22.69
C THR A 606 -7.06 -8.07 23.37
N ALA A 607 -6.92 -9.02 24.29
CA ALA A 607 -5.66 -9.45 24.86
C ALA A 607 -5.52 -10.97 24.77
N SER A 608 -4.34 -11.46 25.09
CA SER A 608 -4.02 -12.88 25.23
C SER A 608 -3.18 -13.06 26.48
N PHE A 609 -2.96 -14.31 26.91
CA PHE A 609 -2.25 -14.59 28.15
C PHE A 609 -1.57 -15.95 28.14
N ILE A 610 -0.66 -16.13 29.11
CA ILE A 610 -0.06 -17.42 29.46
C ILE A 610 -0.25 -17.61 30.98
N PRO A 611 -0.99 -18.65 31.42
CA PRO A 611 -1.11 -18.97 32.85
C PRO A 611 0.22 -19.46 33.41
N ASP A 612 0.51 -19.13 34.66
CA ASP A 612 1.71 -19.59 35.38
C ASP A 612 3.03 -19.32 34.63
N ALA A 613 3.08 -18.20 33.90
CA ALA A 613 4.28 -17.80 33.16
C ALA A 613 5.47 -17.56 34.10
N SER A 614 6.65 -18.10 33.72
CA SER A 614 7.89 -17.88 34.46
C SER A 614 8.49 -16.50 34.18
N LEU A 615 9.36 -16.02 35.09
CA LEU A 615 10.14 -14.80 34.88
C LEU A 615 11.05 -14.91 33.65
N TYR A 616 11.62 -16.09 33.39
CA TYR A 616 12.40 -16.33 32.18
C TYR A 616 11.56 -16.10 30.90
N LEU A 617 10.36 -16.67 30.85
CA LEU A 617 9.45 -16.51 29.71
C LEU A 617 9.08 -15.03 29.50
N PHE A 618 8.76 -14.33 30.57
CA PHE A 618 8.53 -12.88 30.56
C PHE A 618 9.73 -12.14 29.94
N GLY A 619 10.93 -12.45 30.42
CA GLY A 619 12.14 -11.74 30.02
C GLY A 619 12.49 -11.91 28.55
N ILE A 620 12.31 -13.10 27.99
CA ILE A 620 12.52 -13.33 26.57
C ILE A 620 11.50 -12.52 25.73
N LEU A 621 10.23 -12.53 26.12
CA LEU A 621 9.17 -11.85 25.37
C LEU A 621 9.23 -10.32 25.50
N GLU A 622 9.68 -9.80 26.63
CA GLU A 622 9.86 -8.37 26.89
C GLU A 622 11.29 -7.89 26.50
N SER A 623 11.88 -8.47 25.46
CA SER A 623 13.24 -8.12 24.99
C SER A 623 13.24 -7.46 23.61
N LYS A 624 14.32 -6.74 23.28
CA LYS A 624 14.58 -6.24 21.92
C LYS A 624 14.71 -7.37 20.90
N MET A 625 15.11 -8.56 21.32
CA MET A 625 15.16 -9.71 20.43
C MET A 625 13.76 -10.13 19.99
N HIS A 626 12.83 -10.25 20.93
CA HIS A 626 11.44 -10.54 20.59
C HIS A 626 10.77 -9.38 19.84
N MET A 627 11.07 -8.14 20.21
CA MET A 627 10.57 -6.96 19.48
C MET A 627 11.08 -6.91 18.04
N ALA A 628 12.32 -7.34 17.77
CA ALA A 628 12.84 -7.47 16.40
C ALA A 628 12.02 -8.50 15.60
N TRP A 629 11.78 -9.69 16.16
CA TRP A 629 10.88 -10.66 15.52
C TRP A 629 9.48 -10.11 15.28
N MET A 630 8.87 -9.60 16.33
CA MET A 630 7.51 -9.10 16.33
C MET A 630 7.34 -7.98 15.31
N SER A 631 8.22 -6.98 15.29
CA SER A 631 8.08 -5.80 14.42
C SER A 631 8.16 -6.11 12.92
N TYR A 632 8.89 -7.17 12.53
CA TYR A 632 9.04 -7.61 11.15
C TYR A 632 7.95 -8.60 10.71
N VAL A 633 7.52 -9.47 11.62
CA VAL A 633 6.65 -10.60 11.28
C VAL A 633 5.16 -10.31 11.55
N CYS A 634 4.85 -9.47 12.54
CA CYS A 634 3.45 -9.21 12.91
C CYS A 634 2.67 -8.49 11.81
N GLY A 635 1.35 -8.59 11.85
CA GLY A 635 0.48 -7.71 11.07
C GLY A 635 0.40 -6.32 11.71
N ARG A 636 -0.08 -5.33 10.96
CA ARG A 636 -0.24 -3.95 11.44
C ARG A 636 -1.67 -3.46 11.27
N MET A 637 -2.09 -2.54 12.15
CA MET A 637 -3.30 -1.73 11.97
C MET A 637 -2.87 -0.30 11.68
N LYS A 638 -2.93 0.10 10.40
CA LYS A 638 -2.19 1.27 9.90
C LYS A 638 -0.68 1.06 10.13
N SER A 639 -0.20 1.45 11.30
CA SER A 639 1.20 1.36 11.71
C SER A 639 1.36 0.61 13.02
N ASP A 640 0.32 0.58 13.86
CA ASP A 640 0.33 -0.07 15.17
C ASP A 640 0.55 -1.58 15.03
N PHE A 641 1.27 -2.15 15.99
CA PHE A 641 1.52 -3.58 16.05
C PHE A 641 0.23 -4.35 16.33
N ILE A 642 -0.03 -5.42 15.56
CA ILE A 642 -1.04 -6.43 15.90
C ILE A 642 -0.33 -7.72 16.27
N TYR A 643 -0.19 -7.96 17.56
CA TYR A 643 0.39 -9.19 18.07
C TYR A 643 -0.50 -10.39 17.74
N SER A 644 0.11 -11.44 17.18
CA SER A 644 -0.58 -12.66 16.76
C SER A 644 0.12 -13.87 17.35
N ASN A 645 -0.60 -14.70 18.10
CA ASN A 645 -0.03 -15.95 18.60
C ASN A 645 0.38 -16.87 17.43
N LYS A 646 -0.45 -16.98 16.39
CA LYS A 646 -0.23 -17.91 15.27
C LYS A 646 0.89 -17.51 14.32
N ILE A 647 1.25 -16.22 14.29
CA ILE A 647 2.26 -15.67 13.38
C ILE A 647 3.53 -15.29 14.13
N VAL A 648 3.41 -14.59 15.26
CA VAL A 648 4.56 -14.10 16.03
C VAL A 648 5.04 -15.19 16.99
N TYR A 649 4.28 -15.45 18.06
CA TYR A 649 4.72 -16.30 19.17
C TYR A 649 4.99 -17.75 18.74
N ASN A 650 4.06 -18.35 18.00
CA ASN A 650 4.16 -19.75 17.62
C ASN A 650 5.28 -20.03 16.62
N ASN A 651 5.77 -19.00 15.92
CA ASN A 651 6.91 -19.10 15.01
C ASN A 651 8.20 -18.53 15.61
N TYR A 652 8.16 -17.94 16.81
CA TYR A 652 9.33 -17.29 17.39
C TYR A 652 10.45 -18.32 17.60
N PRO A 653 11.64 -18.08 17.02
CA PRO A 653 12.77 -18.99 17.20
C PRO A 653 13.41 -18.70 18.57
N TRP A 654 13.02 -19.46 19.59
CA TRP A 654 13.55 -19.36 20.95
C TRP A 654 15.05 -19.71 21.02
N PRO A 655 15.82 -19.21 22.00
CA PRO A 655 17.24 -19.53 22.12
C PRO A 655 17.45 -21.02 22.47
N GLU A 656 18.49 -21.63 21.90
CA GLU A 656 18.88 -23.03 22.17
C GLU A 656 19.91 -23.12 23.29
N ASN A 657 19.95 -24.26 23.99
CA ASN A 657 21.02 -24.63 24.93
C ASN A 657 21.29 -23.56 26.02
N VAL A 658 20.24 -22.91 26.51
CA VAL A 658 20.33 -21.88 27.55
C VAL A 658 20.73 -22.54 28.88
N SER A 659 21.87 -22.09 29.42
CA SER A 659 22.37 -22.55 30.72
C SER A 659 21.55 -21.99 31.88
N GLU A 660 21.54 -22.69 33.01
CA GLU A 660 20.87 -22.22 34.24
C GLU A 660 21.37 -20.83 34.68
N LYS A 661 22.66 -20.54 34.45
CA LYS A 661 23.24 -19.21 34.71
C LYS A 661 22.62 -18.13 33.84
N GLN A 662 22.39 -18.39 32.56
CA GLN A 662 21.71 -17.46 31.65
C GLN A 662 20.24 -17.29 32.03
N THR A 663 19.54 -18.39 32.35
CA THR A 663 18.15 -18.34 32.83
C THR A 663 18.02 -17.43 34.05
N LYS A 664 18.83 -17.66 35.10
CA LYS A 664 18.83 -16.83 36.32
C LYS A 664 19.20 -15.37 36.04
N ALA A 665 20.09 -15.11 35.09
CA ALA A 665 20.46 -13.75 34.71
C ALA A 665 19.28 -13.00 34.07
N VAL A 666 18.51 -13.67 33.20
CA VAL A 666 17.29 -13.10 32.61
C VAL A 666 16.23 -12.87 33.69
N GLU A 667 16.00 -13.85 34.57
CA GLU A 667 15.01 -13.73 35.67
C GLU A 667 15.32 -12.54 36.59
N LYS A 668 16.59 -12.40 37.00
CA LYS A 668 17.05 -11.25 37.79
C LYS A 668 16.85 -9.91 37.07
N ALA A 669 17.09 -9.87 35.76
CA ALA A 669 16.87 -8.65 34.99
C ALA A 669 15.37 -8.30 34.91
N VAL A 670 14.50 -9.30 34.80
CA VAL A 670 13.04 -9.10 34.86
C VAL A 670 12.59 -8.57 36.21
N GLU A 671 13.13 -9.08 37.31
CA GLU A 671 12.87 -8.51 38.64
C GLU A 671 13.25 -7.03 38.71
N GLY A 672 14.36 -6.64 38.06
CA GLY A 672 14.76 -5.25 37.87
C GLY A 672 13.72 -4.42 37.11
N VAL A 673 13.22 -4.93 35.97
CA VAL A 673 12.16 -4.28 35.19
C VAL A 673 10.87 -4.13 36.00
N LEU A 674 10.44 -5.17 36.70
CA LEU A 674 9.23 -5.13 37.52
C LEU A 674 9.38 -4.19 38.73
N SER A 675 10.56 -4.14 39.34
CA SER A 675 10.85 -3.22 40.45
C SER A 675 10.87 -1.77 39.99
N ALA A 676 11.52 -1.49 38.84
CA ALA A 676 11.54 -0.16 38.24
C ALA A 676 10.13 0.35 37.91
N ARG A 677 9.22 -0.52 37.44
CA ARG A 677 7.81 -0.14 37.22
C ARG A 677 7.09 0.23 38.53
N LYS A 678 7.38 -0.48 39.63
CA LYS A 678 6.74 -0.26 40.94
C LYS A 678 7.13 1.06 41.60
N GLU A 679 8.25 1.67 41.20
CA GLU A 679 8.64 3.01 41.65
C GLU A 679 7.66 4.10 41.18
N PHE A 680 6.81 3.81 40.20
CA PHE A 680 5.89 4.75 39.55
C PHE A 680 4.42 4.29 39.62
N PRO A 681 3.83 4.09 40.82
CA PRO A 681 2.52 3.45 40.99
C PRO A 681 1.33 4.26 40.43
N SER A 682 1.49 5.58 40.24
CA SER A 682 0.46 6.46 39.69
C SER A 682 0.45 6.54 38.15
N TYR A 683 1.41 5.90 37.48
CA TYR A 683 1.57 5.96 36.03
C TYR A 683 1.14 4.65 35.37
N SER A 684 0.50 4.77 34.21
CA SER A 684 0.10 3.60 33.42
C SER A 684 1.29 2.98 32.68
N LEU A 685 1.11 1.76 32.16
CA LEU A 685 2.11 1.16 31.26
C LEU A 685 2.25 1.99 29.97
N ALA A 686 1.21 2.72 29.56
CA ALA A 686 1.28 3.65 28.44
C ALA A 686 2.31 4.75 28.69
N ASP A 687 2.26 5.38 29.88
CA ASP A 687 3.15 6.47 30.29
C ASP A 687 4.59 5.99 30.48
N LEU A 688 4.74 4.82 31.11
CA LEU A 688 6.06 4.23 31.39
C LEU A 688 6.79 3.74 30.15
N TYR A 689 6.07 3.45 29.05
CA TYR A 689 6.65 2.93 27.81
C TYR A 689 6.52 3.90 26.62
N ASP A 690 6.08 5.14 26.83
CA ASP A 690 6.25 6.17 25.79
C ASP A 690 7.75 6.52 25.69
N PRO A 691 8.34 6.47 24.48
CA PRO A 691 9.77 6.74 24.30
C PRO A 691 10.26 8.09 24.83
N LEU A 692 9.39 9.09 24.92
CA LEU A 692 9.74 10.43 25.39
C LEU A 692 9.69 10.55 26.92
N THR A 693 8.93 9.70 27.60
CA THR A 693 8.70 9.79 29.05
C THR A 693 9.15 8.55 29.83
N MET A 694 9.67 7.52 29.15
CA MET A 694 10.17 6.30 29.78
C MET A 694 11.25 6.63 30.83
N PRO A 695 11.03 6.29 32.13
CA PRO A 695 11.96 6.67 33.18
C PRO A 695 13.35 6.05 32.99
N PRO A 696 14.46 6.79 33.26
CA PRO A 696 15.82 6.28 33.06
C PRO A 696 16.12 4.96 33.80
N VAL A 697 15.54 4.76 34.98
CA VAL A 697 15.67 3.49 35.74
C VAL A 697 15.07 2.31 34.98
N LEU A 698 13.92 2.52 34.32
CA LEU A 698 13.26 1.49 33.52
C LEU A 698 14.03 1.25 32.20
N VAL A 699 14.54 2.32 31.56
CA VAL A 699 15.42 2.20 30.39
C VAL A 699 16.64 1.33 30.71
N LYS A 700 17.31 1.59 31.85
CA LYS A 700 18.48 0.82 32.29
C LYS A 700 18.13 -0.63 32.58
N ALA A 701 17.02 -0.90 33.27
CA ALA A 701 16.56 -2.27 33.55
C ALA A 701 16.32 -3.07 32.26
N HIS A 702 15.74 -2.43 31.24
CA HIS A 702 15.57 -3.04 29.92
C HIS A 702 16.88 -3.28 29.17
N GLN A 703 17.85 -2.37 29.27
CA GLN A 703 19.18 -2.58 28.68
C GLN A 703 19.89 -3.79 29.31
N GLU A 704 19.74 -3.98 30.62
CA GLU A 704 20.26 -5.15 31.34
C GLU A 704 19.53 -6.44 30.91
N LEU A 705 18.21 -6.38 30.75
CA LEU A 705 17.40 -7.50 30.24
C LEU A 705 17.81 -7.88 28.81
N ASP A 706 17.90 -6.91 27.91
CA ASP A 706 18.32 -7.10 26.52
C ASP A 706 19.70 -7.75 26.45
N LYS A 707 20.65 -7.30 27.28
CA LYS A 707 21.98 -7.91 27.34
C LYS A 707 21.93 -9.36 27.81
N ALA A 708 21.12 -9.67 28.83
CA ALA A 708 20.97 -11.04 29.32
C ALA A 708 20.31 -11.96 28.28
N VAL A 709 19.30 -11.45 27.56
CA VAL A 709 18.61 -12.19 26.49
C VAL A 709 19.49 -12.36 25.27
N ASP A 710 20.18 -11.32 24.79
CA ASP A 710 21.11 -11.42 23.67
C ASP A 710 22.18 -12.51 23.92
N LEU A 711 22.68 -12.59 25.16
CA LEU A 711 23.63 -13.63 25.59
C LEU A 711 23.04 -15.05 25.59
N CYS A 712 21.72 -15.22 25.63
CA CYS A 712 21.07 -16.52 25.43
C CYS A 712 21.14 -16.99 23.98
N TYR A 713 21.23 -16.05 23.02
CA TYR A 713 21.30 -16.36 21.59
C TYR A 713 22.74 -16.47 21.10
N ARG A 714 23.62 -15.54 21.49
CA ARG A 714 25.03 -15.59 21.13
C ARG A 714 25.91 -14.72 22.06
N PRO A 715 27.23 -14.97 22.12
CA PRO A 715 28.15 -14.17 22.95
C PRO A 715 28.35 -12.72 22.46
N LEU A 716 28.25 -12.48 21.15
CA LEU A 716 28.49 -11.16 20.54
C LEU A 716 27.24 -10.28 20.56
N PRO A 717 27.36 -8.99 20.89
CA PRO A 717 26.20 -8.08 20.91
C PRO A 717 25.59 -7.92 19.51
N PHE A 718 24.30 -7.57 19.46
CA PHE A 718 23.63 -7.19 18.22
C PHE A 718 23.59 -5.67 18.07
N ASN A 719 24.11 -5.17 16.94
CA ASN A 719 24.28 -3.73 16.71
C ASN A 719 22.95 -3.00 16.50
N ASN A 720 21.96 -3.64 15.87
CA ASN A 720 20.66 -3.04 15.55
C ASN A 720 19.57 -4.12 15.42
N ALA A 721 18.34 -3.71 15.12
CA ALA A 721 17.20 -4.62 14.92
C ALA A 721 17.34 -5.48 13.65
N ALA A 722 17.91 -4.96 12.57
CA ALA A 722 18.15 -5.68 11.32
C ALA A 722 19.04 -6.92 11.55
N LYS A 723 20.15 -6.76 12.28
CA LYS A 723 21.04 -7.87 12.63
C LYS A 723 20.42 -8.89 13.59
N ARG A 724 19.46 -8.47 14.43
CA ARG A 724 18.67 -9.41 15.24
C ARG A 724 17.75 -10.24 14.36
N ILE A 725 17.00 -9.61 13.46
CA ILE A 725 16.04 -10.32 12.61
C ILE A 725 16.73 -11.26 11.61
N GLU A 726 17.86 -10.86 11.02
CA GLU A 726 18.69 -11.73 10.16
C GLU A 726 19.05 -13.02 10.90
N PHE A 727 19.60 -12.91 12.12
CA PHE A 727 19.95 -14.05 12.95
C PHE A 727 18.74 -14.90 13.34
N LEU A 728 17.61 -14.28 13.69
CA LEU A 728 16.38 -15.00 14.03
C LEU A 728 15.83 -15.76 12.82
N PHE A 729 15.93 -15.22 11.59
CA PHE A 729 15.55 -15.95 10.39
C PHE A 729 16.46 -17.15 10.15
N GLU A 730 17.78 -17.03 10.32
CA GLU A 730 18.70 -18.18 10.26
C GLU A 730 18.34 -19.26 11.29
N LEU A 731 18.02 -18.86 12.53
CA LEU A 731 17.62 -19.80 13.57
C LEU A 731 16.24 -20.44 13.29
N TYR A 732 15.29 -19.66 12.77
CA TYR A 732 13.99 -20.18 12.33
C TYR A 732 14.16 -21.19 11.18
N GLU A 733 15.09 -20.96 10.25
CA GLU A 733 15.42 -21.92 9.20
C GLU A 733 15.87 -23.24 9.81
N LYS A 734 16.81 -23.19 10.76
CA LYS A 734 17.33 -24.36 11.45
C LYS A 734 16.20 -25.18 12.08
N TYR A 735 15.26 -24.52 12.76
CA TYR A 735 14.12 -25.19 13.37
C TYR A 735 13.09 -25.76 12.38
N THR A 736 13.08 -25.26 11.15
CA THR A 736 12.08 -25.65 10.14
C THR A 736 12.63 -26.51 9.00
N ALA A 737 13.96 -26.68 8.91
CA ALA A 737 14.62 -27.49 7.89
C ALA A 737 14.03 -28.91 7.76
N ASP A 738 13.74 -29.58 8.89
CA ASP A 738 13.18 -30.94 8.91
C ASP A 738 11.66 -31.01 8.70
N LEU A 739 10.96 -29.87 8.79
CA LEU A 739 9.51 -29.81 8.59
C LEU A 739 9.13 -29.80 7.10
N PHE A 740 10.06 -29.41 6.23
CA PHE A 740 9.84 -29.30 4.78
C PHE A 740 10.51 -30.41 3.96
N THR A 741 11.34 -31.28 4.56
CA THR A 741 11.99 -32.44 3.90
C THR A 741 11.15 -33.72 3.93
N ARG A 742 10.04 -33.77 4.68
CA ARG A 742 9.12 -34.91 4.64
C ARG A 742 8.10 -34.77 3.51
N GLU A 743 8.49 -35.19 2.30
CA GLU A 743 7.50 -35.62 1.32
C GLU A 743 6.61 -36.69 1.97
N LYS A 744 5.28 -36.49 1.92
CA LYS A 744 4.32 -37.50 2.39
C LYS A 744 4.54 -38.76 1.57
N VAL A 745 5.18 -39.77 2.18
CA VAL A 745 5.16 -41.14 1.66
C VAL A 745 3.69 -41.53 1.50
N LYS A 746 3.24 -41.69 0.24
CA LYS A 746 1.91 -42.22 -0.07
C LYS A 746 1.77 -43.55 0.67
N LYS A 747 0.84 -43.64 1.61
CA LYS A 747 0.43 -44.92 2.19
C LYS A 747 -0.06 -45.81 1.05
N THR A 748 0.74 -46.79 0.66
CA THR A 748 0.31 -47.87 -0.23
C THR A 748 -0.80 -48.62 0.49
N VAL A 749 -2.02 -48.46 0.01
CA VAL A 749 -3.16 -49.27 0.45
C VAL A 749 -2.86 -50.69 -0.03
N LYS A 750 -2.51 -51.59 0.91
CA LYS A 750 -2.53 -53.03 0.64
C LYS A 750 -3.99 -53.43 0.45
N GLN A 751 -4.36 -53.74 -0.79
CA GLN A 751 -5.55 -54.55 -1.05
C GLN A 751 -5.36 -55.90 -0.37
N LYS A 752 -6.36 -56.31 0.41
CA LYS A 752 -6.58 -57.69 0.82
C LYS A 752 -7.83 -58.17 0.09
#